data_AF-A0A0S8D7I2-F1
#
_entry.id   AF-A0A0S8D7I2-F1
#
_cell.length_a   1.000
_cell.length_b   1.000
_cell.length_c   1.000
_cell.angle_alpha   90.00
_cell.angle_beta   90.00
_cell.angle_gamma   90.00
#
_symmetry.space_group_name_H-M   'P 1'
#
loop_
_entity.id
_entity.type
_entity.pdbx_description
1 polymer ?
#
loop_
_entity_poly.entity_id
_entity_poly.type
_entity_poly.pdbx_seq_one_letter_code
_entity_poly.pdbx_strand_id
1 'polypeptide(L)'
;MNINDFSISEKKFLNVKQVIKTFKKKIFLKKNVFEREILVNETLFKFIDKEKTPCFLLPQVLDYIEKINTEKILPKYEFSSFELWLNDYSKLSFEENYFIRAKIAGKYIPRDEYQKIFPIGLNKVYEGSHIVTSHESPDLDSMIGSFWGWVDAFAARVGNNLHVWNVPQGPVQSQEIEIYFKDVFGPAIFKRIMKTNSSLTLTGKDLLHFKNLVLKKEEDSIADIDHKRHNIAVVVINSEGYYLGDWRSFDYEDVKSVTSLLDFCLQWFKNKIKFDLLSLFSKKDFYEKEFESFIIKIFNLKLKNSDPFNRFDEDKKKILDDFLKNVLNMKKGIEVSFFEFSKDLSKLSLKEFERLYTFFKEKKSLVFENGKVKEDRSKIFKFFEKIMVQIEEVLNEINQYLGRLDVALKVKYDVFGYMPSYVTINDEVEEIKNKMGPNQFLSVVMFDEGKNIPIGVIRAIDLKKRTLGTVSFRDFSSKEDINMSSYLDVISVIDHHKTSLNTLSPPCMIVSDVQSTNTIMAQMSFEINDRYSVYNMKKSEIDKQIEMVIGKKEKRSNEILKRLFQKKNILEKKEKYFIHPYREFLEYLHFLFAILDDTDLLMKVSKRDIEYFVSLLNRMKSIIVKKEVEIIDISDLEKDENFLEKAANRILKNKEMYLIYKKIYLHKEKDIEKNIKKCVKDKSFSIFSDVKIQNRCARVGQTKIFFKNVKYFEKNKNILKKRWLEETKKVFLERNDLDLHIHMISTIRGAKEVFEASFKKYLHKDEIWIWIPYNEIARIHLKKFLKSFWEVLSKADENFYVEIYGMDYKILENIFNSCLYPIKKIVKNKDMPHAVIYFQAGKINSRKTMISPYLPKLID
;
A
#
# COMPACT_ATOMS: atom_id res chain seq x y z
N MET A 1 8.86 17.02 -35.02
CA MET A 1 8.28 16.16 -33.96
C MET A 1 7.62 17.06 -32.94
N ASN A 2 6.30 17.01 -32.82
CA ASN A 2 5.52 17.77 -31.84
C ASN A 2 5.57 17.08 -30.46
N ILE A 3 5.18 17.80 -29.40
CA ILE A 3 5.12 17.24 -28.05
C ILE A 3 4.15 16.06 -27.97
N ASN A 4 3.01 16.17 -28.64
CA ASN A 4 1.98 15.13 -28.68
C ASN A 4 2.35 13.93 -29.58
N ASP A 5 3.42 14.03 -30.38
CA ASP A 5 3.92 12.92 -31.22
C ASP A 5 4.81 11.95 -30.40
N PHE A 6 5.03 12.23 -29.12
CA PHE A 6 5.81 11.36 -28.26
C PHE A 6 5.10 10.02 -28.07
N SER A 7 5.51 9.03 -28.85
CA SER A 7 4.93 7.70 -28.81
C SER A 7 5.36 6.97 -27.54
N ILE A 8 4.38 6.63 -26.71
CA ILE A 8 4.55 5.67 -25.62
C ILE A 8 4.74 4.29 -26.27
N SER A 9 5.99 3.84 -26.39
CA SER A 9 6.23 2.47 -26.81
C SER A 9 5.81 1.54 -25.69
N GLU A 10 4.86 0.63 -25.95
CA GLU A 10 4.57 -0.52 -25.07
C GLU A 10 5.79 -1.45 -25.02
N LYS A 11 6.84 -1.04 -24.30
CA LYS A 11 7.94 -1.94 -23.98
C LYS A 11 7.44 -2.91 -22.94
N LYS A 12 7.63 -4.20 -23.21
CA LYS A 12 7.36 -5.31 -22.29
C LYS A 12 8.68 -6.04 -22.09
N PHE A 13 8.88 -6.65 -20.93
CA PHE A 13 10.04 -7.51 -20.75
C PHE A 13 10.03 -8.63 -21.81
N LEU A 14 11.21 -8.93 -22.37
CA LEU A 14 11.36 -9.99 -23.36
C LEU A 14 11.08 -11.35 -22.71
N ASN A 15 10.51 -12.29 -23.46
CA ASN A 15 10.24 -13.68 -23.03
C ASN A 15 9.28 -13.88 -21.83
N VAL A 16 8.57 -12.85 -21.37
CA VAL A 16 7.58 -12.98 -20.26
C VAL A 16 6.58 -14.10 -20.51
N LYS A 17 6.05 -14.23 -21.73
CA LYS A 17 5.09 -15.30 -22.07
C LYS A 17 5.69 -16.69 -21.90
N GLN A 18 6.96 -16.89 -22.24
CA GLN A 18 7.64 -18.18 -22.06
C GLN A 18 7.83 -18.48 -20.57
N VAL A 19 8.23 -17.49 -19.77
CA VAL A 19 8.42 -17.66 -18.33
C VAL A 19 7.11 -17.93 -17.60
N ILE A 20 6.02 -17.24 -17.95
CA ILE A 20 4.69 -17.50 -17.37
C ILE A 20 4.27 -18.96 -17.61
N LYS A 21 4.57 -19.54 -18.78
CA LYS A 21 4.30 -20.97 -19.02
C LYS A 21 5.04 -21.89 -18.05
N THR A 22 6.22 -21.49 -17.57
CA THR A 22 6.96 -22.30 -16.59
C THR A 22 6.28 -22.36 -15.23
N PHE A 23 5.57 -21.30 -14.83
CA PHE A 23 4.76 -21.28 -13.60
C PHE A 23 3.50 -22.14 -13.68
N LYS A 24 3.12 -22.63 -14.87
CA LYS A 24 2.01 -23.58 -15.03
C LYS A 24 2.46 -25.05 -14.92
N LYS A 25 3.76 -25.31 -14.72
CA LYS A 25 4.28 -26.68 -14.56
C LYS A 25 3.91 -27.24 -13.19
N LYS A 26 3.67 -28.56 -13.12
CA LYS A 26 3.32 -29.28 -11.87
C LYS A 26 4.31 -29.02 -10.72
N ILE A 27 5.61 -28.89 -11.02
CA ILE A 27 6.64 -28.63 -10.01
C ILE A 27 6.40 -27.29 -9.28
N PHE A 28 5.99 -26.26 -10.00
CA PHE A 28 5.67 -24.96 -9.40
C PHE A 28 4.35 -25.01 -8.62
N LEU A 29 3.32 -25.67 -9.18
CA LEU A 29 2.01 -25.76 -8.55
C LEU A 29 1.99 -26.63 -7.27
N LYS A 30 2.97 -27.53 -7.09
CA LYS A 30 3.17 -28.29 -5.85
C LYS A 30 3.72 -27.45 -4.69
N LYS A 31 4.23 -26.25 -4.96
CA LYS A 31 4.78 -25.35 -3.95
C LYS A 31 3.67 -24.56 -3.28
N ASN A 32 3.85 -24.23 -2.00
CA ASN A 32 2.90 -23.38 -1.29
C ASN A 32 2.90 -21.95 -1.87
N VAL A 33 1.90 -21.13 -1.55
CA VAL A 33 1.75 -19.79 -2.16
C VAL A 33 2.99 -18.91 -1.93
N PHE A 34 3.61 -18.97 -0.75
CA PHE A 34 4.76 -18.13 -0.42
C PHE A 34 6.02 -18.51 -1.21
N GLU A 35 6.32 -19.81 -1.34
CA GLU A 35 7.42 -20.29 -2.17
C GLU A 35 7.22 -19.90 -3.65
N ARG A 36 5.98 -19.96 -4.14
CA ARG A 36 5.63 -19.52 -5.50
C ARG A 36 5.87 -18.02 -5.66
N GLU A 37 5.51 -17.21 -4.67
CA GLU A 37 5.72 -15.77 -4.66
C GLU A 37 7.22 -15.41 -4.72
N ILE A 38 8.07 -16.10 -3.95
CA ILE A 38 9.54 -15.94 -4.02
C ILE A 38 10.06 -16.17 -5.44
N LEU A 39 9.66 -17.25 -6.10
CA LEU A 39 10.11 -17.56 -7.47
C LEU A 39 9.62 -16.54 -8.51
N VAL A 40 8.39 -16.03 -8.33
CA VAL A 40 7.83 -14.97 -9.18
C VAL A 40 8.62 -13.66 -9.00
N ASN A 41 8.99 -13.32 -7.76
CA ASN A 41 9.79 -12.13 -7.44
C ASN A 41 11.23 -12.24 -7.97
N GLU A 42 11.91 -13.38 -7.77
CA GLU A 42 13.24 -13.63 -8.32
C GLU A 42 13.28 -13.49 -9.84
N THR A 43 12.22 -13.95 -10.51
CA THR A 43 12.07 -13.83 -11.95
C THR A 43 11.93 -12.38 -12.38
N LEU A 44 11.09 -11.60 -11.69
CA LEU A 44 10.94 -10.17 -11.95
C LEU A 44 12.26 -9.41 -11.73
N PHE A 45 12.97 -9.72 -10.64
CA PHE A 45 14.30 -9.18 -10.37
C PHE A 45 15.27 -9.48 -11.52
N LYS A 46 15.34 -10.72 -12.01
CA LYS A 46 16.20 -11.11 -13.15
C LYS A 46 15.86 -10.35 -14.43
N PHE A 47 14.60 -10.01 -14.67
CA PHE A 47 14.23 -9.15 -15.79
C PHE A 47 14.74 -7.73 -15.61
N ILE A 48 14.54 -7.15 -14.42
CA ILE A 48 14.98 -5.78 -14.11
C ILE A 48 16.50 -5.68 -14.18
N ASP A 49 17.23 -6.61 -13.57
CA ASP A 49 18.69 -6.60 -13.47
C ASP A 49 19.37 -6.65 -14.86
N LYS A 50 18.83 -7.45 -15.79
CA LYS A 50 19.36 -7.59 -17.16
C LYS A 50 19.18 -6.36 -18.06
N GLU A 51 18.26 -5.45 -17.74
CA GLU A 51 18.02 -4.26 -18.56
C GLU A 51 19.21 -3.29 -18.53
N LYS A 52 19.58 -2.73 -19.68
CA LYS A 52 20.71 -1.78 -19.75
C LYS A 52 20.28 -0.39 -19.29
N THR A 53 21.14 0.28 -18.53
CA THR A 53 20.92 1.68 -18.13
C THR A 53 21.37 2.66 -19.24
N PRO A 54 20.78 3.86 -19.31
CA PRO A 54 19.63 4.32 -18.54
C PRO A 54 18.34 3.59 -18.96
N CYS A 55 17.48 3.24 -18.00
CA CYS A 55 16.18 2.61 -18.26
C CYS A 55 15.10 3.14 -17.31
N PHE A 56 13.83 3.04 -17.70
CA PHE A 56 12.65 3.27 -16.86
C PHE A 56 11.71 2.08 -17.02
N LEU A 57 11.50 1.32 -15.94
CA LEU A 57 10.87 -0.01 -16.00
C LEU A 57 9.55 -0.12 -15.24
N LEU A 58 9.06 0.94 -14.59
CA LEU A 58 7.79 0.90 -13.86
C LEU A 58 6.61 0.37 -14.72
N PRO A 59 6.40 0.80 -15.99
CA PRO A 59 5.37 0.21 -16.85
C PRO A 59 5.54 -1.29 -17.09
N GLN A 60 6.78 -1.75 -17.33
CA GLN A 60 7.11 -3.16 -17.59
C GLN A 60 6.87 -4.04 -16.36
N VAL A 61 7.21 -3.51 -15.18
CA VAL A 61 6.97 -4.17 -13.90
C VAL A 61 5.47 -4.32 -13.65
N LEU A 62 4.69 -3.26 -13.92
CA LEU A 62 3.24 -3.30 -13.80
C LEU A 62 2.58 -4.28 -14.78
N ASP A 63 3.02 -4.32 -16.04
CA ASP A 63 2.56 -5.31 -17.02
C ASP A 63 2.87 -6.75 -16.58
N TYR A 64 4.05 -7.00 -15.99
CA TYR A 64 4.38 -8.31 -15.43
C TYR A 64 3.46 -8.69 -14.26
N ILE A 65 3.28 -7.79 -13.29
CA ILE A 65 2.38 -8.01 -12.14
C ILE A 65 0.95 -8.30 -12.63
N GLU A 66 0.45 -7.52 -13.60
CA GLU A 66 -0.90 -7.72 -14.11
C GLU A 66 -1.06 -9.07 -14.80
N LYS A 67 -0.05 -9.53 -15.54
CA LYS A 67 -0.06 -10.86 -16.16
C LYS A 67 -0.07 -11.98 -15.14
N ILE A 68 0.73 -11.90 -14.08
CA ILE A 68 0.71 -12.89 -12.97
C ILE A 68 -0.69 -13.03 -12.39
N ASN A 69 -1.39 -11.91 -12.18
CA ASN A 69 -2.75 -11.91 -11.65
C ASN A 69 -3.79 -12.40 -12.67
N THR A 70 -3.71 -11.96 -13.93
CA THR A 70 -4.66 -12.33 -14.99
C THR A 70 -4.60 -13.83 -15.28
N GLU A 71 -3.39 -14.39 -15.28
CA GLU A 71 -3.13 -15.82 -15.48
C GLU A 71 -3.32 -16.65 -14.20
N LYS A 72 -3.71 -16.00 -13.07
CA LYS A 72 -3.94 -16.61 -11.76
C LYS A 72 -2.76 -17.48 -11.28
N ILE A 73 -1.54 -17.02 -11.53
CA ILE A 73 -0.31 -17.71 -11.10
C ILE A 73 -0.19 -17.68 -9.56
N LEU A 74 -0.60 -16.56 -8.97
CA LEU A 74 -0.74 -16.35 -7.52
C LEU A 74 -2.17 -15.86 -7.24
N PRO A 75 -2.73 -16.11 -6.03
CA PRO A 75 -4.06 -15.64 -5.66
C PRO A 75 -4.20 -14.12 -5.74
N LYS A 76 -3.17 -13.41 -5.25
CA LYS A 76 -3.07 -11.96 -5.28
C LYS A 76 -1.59 -11.57 -5.30
N TYR A 77 -1.20 -10.74 -6.27
CA TYR A 77 0.16 -10.24 -6.38
C TYR A 77 0.14 -8.72 -6.60
N GLU A 78 0.77 -7.97 -5.69
CA GLU A 78 0.81 -6.50 -5.71
C GLU A 78 2.25 -6.00 -5.87
N PHE A 79 2.45 -4.74 -6.21
CA PHE A 79 3.79 -4.15 -6.26
C PHE A 79 4.50 -4.24 -4.90
N SER A 80 3.75 -4.06 -3.81
CA SER A 80 4.25 -4.17 -2.43
C SER A 80 4.77 -5.57 -2.08
N SER A 81 4.31 -6.63 -2.77
CA SER A 81 4.87 -7.98 -2.62
C SER A 81 6.31 -8.06 -3.14
N PHE A 82 6.56 -7.47 -4.31
CA PHE A 82 7.91 -7.41 -4.86
C PHE A 82 8.83 -6.51 -4.04
N GLU A 83 8.33 -5.37 -3.57
CA GLU A 83 9.10 -4.48 -2.70
C GLU A 83 9.49 -5.15 -1.37
N LEU A 84 8.54 -5.85 -0.73
CA LEU A 84 8.81 -6.59 0.50
C LEU A 84 9.89 -7.65 0.28
N TRP A 85 9.77 -8.41 -0.81
CA TRP A 85 10.80 -9.38 -1.22
C TRP A 85 12.15 -8.72 -1.45
N LEU A 86 12.17 -7.55 -2.10
CA LEU A 86 13.40 -6.80 -2.35
C LEU A 86 14.10 -6.39 -1.04
N ASN A 87 13.33 -6.01 -0.02
CA ASN A 87 13.85 -5.55 1.27
C ASN A 87 14.36 -6.69 2.17
N ASP A 88 13.59 -7.78 2.28
CA ASP A 88 13.86 -8.82 3.30
C ASP A 88 14.38 -10.15 2.74
N TYR A 89 14.14 -10.45 1.45
CA TYR A 89 14.37 -11.79 0.89
C TYR A 89 15.40 -11.84 -0.23
N SER A 90 15.65 -10.73 -0.92
CA SER A 90 16.53 -10.67 -2.09
C SER A 90 18.01 -10.87 -1.77
N LYS A 91 18.41 -10.71 -0.50
CA LYS A 91 19.81 -10.70 -0.02
C LYS A 91 20.69 -9.61 -0.67
N LEU A 92 20.10 -8.64 -1.36
CA LEU A 92 20.82 -7.53 -1.96
C LEU A 92 21.37 -6.58 -0.88
N SER A 93 22.55 -6.04 -1.14
CA SER A 93 23.08 -4.91 -0.38
C SER A 93 22.19 -3.66 -0.54
N PHE A 94 22.42 -2.66 0.32
CA PHE A 94 21.69 -1.40 0.23
C PHE A 94 21.82 -0.74 -1.16
N GLU A 95 23.04 -0.71 -1.72
CA GLU A 95 23.35 -0.09 -3.01
C GLU A 95 22.75 -0.86 -4.20
N GLU A 96 22.78 -2.19 -4.17
CA GLU A 96 22.16 -3.00 -5.23
C GLU A 96 20.63 -2.83 -5.22
N ASN A 97 20.01 -2.87 -4.04
CA ASN A 97 18.57 -2.62 -3.89
C ASN A 97 18.21 -1.20 -4.37
N TYR A 98 19.00 -0.20 -3.98
CA TYR A 98 18.85 1.19 -4.45
C TYR A 98 18.94 1.28 -5.97
N PHE A 99 19.92 0.61 -6.59
CA PHE A 99 20.07 0.61 -8.04
C PHE A 99 18.90 -0.07 -8.78
N ILE A 100 18.38 -1.19 -8.25
CA ILE A 100 17.19 -1.86 -8.80
C ILE A 100 15.97 -0.94 -8.73
N ARG A 101 15.73 -0.28 -7.59
CA ARG A 101 14.66 0.73 -7.43
C ARG A 101 14.81 1.86 -8.42
N ALA A 102 16.03 2.36 -8.61
CA ALA A 102 16.34 3.43 -9.54
C ALA A 102 16.10 3.04 -11.02
N LYS A 103 16.33 1.77 -11.41
CA LYS A 103 15.98 1.26 -12.75
C LYS A 103 14.47 1.20 -12.99
N ILE A 104 13.70 0.82 -11.96
CA ILE A 104 12.24 0.83 -12.00
C ILE A 104 11.72 2.25 -12.12
N ALA A 105 12.18 3.15 -11.25
CA ALA A 105 11.77 4.55 -11.19
C ALA A 105 12.37 5.41 -12.32
N GLY A 106 13.41 4.94 -13.01
CA GLY A 106 14.06 5.64 -14.11
C GLY A 106 14.93 6.83 -13.70
N LYS A 107 15.40 6.85 -12.46
CA LYS A 107 16.17 7.95 -11.86
C LYS A 107 17.17 7.37 -10.86
N TYR A 108 18.44 7.31 -11.25
CA TYR A 108 19.57 6.91 -10.40
C TYR A 108 20.47 8.12 -10.18
N ILE A 109 20.42 8.72 -9.00
CA ILE A 109 21.20 9.90 -8.62
C ILE A 109 21.85 9.64 -7.25
N PRO A 110 22.73 10.51 -6.72
CA PRO A 110 23.11 10.40 -5.31
C PRO A 110 21.88 10.49 -4.42
N ARG A 111 21.76 9.61 -3.42
CA ARG A 111 20.59 9.58 -2.54
C ARG A 111 20.35 10.91 -1.82
N ASP A 112 21.41 11.61 -1.44
CA ASP A 112 21.34 12.92 -0.78
C ASP A 112 20.70 14.01 -1.65
N GLU A 113 20.63 13.86 -2.97
CA GLU A 113 19.94 14.84 -3.84
C GLU A 113 18.42 14.85 -3.61
N TYR A 114 17.86 13.75 -3.12
CA TYR A 114 16.47 13.69 -2.69
C TYR A 114 16.20 14.49 -1.41
N GLN A 115 17.23 15.00 -0.71
CA GLN A 115 17.10 15.90 0.45
C GLN A 115 16.18 17.10 0.16
N LYS A 116 16.10 17.52 -1.11
CA LYS A 116 15.22 18.61 -1.53
C LYS A 116 13.74 18.29 -1.29
N ILE A 117 13.34 17.03 -1.44
CA ILE A 117 11.94 16.57 -1.37
C ILE A 117 11.66 15.87 -0.04
N PHE A 118 12.64 15.13 0.48
CA PHE A 118 12.52 14.35 1.72
C PHE A 118 13.71 14.65 2.62
N PRO A 119 13.57 14.76 3.95
CA PRO A 119 14.68 15.05 4.87
C PRO A 119 15.61 13.83 5.11
N ILE A 120 16.26 13.35 4.05
CA ILE A 120 17.03 12.09 4.02
C ILE A 120 18.54 12.27 3.79
N GLY A 121 19.05 13.50 3.84
CA GLY A 121 20.47 13.82 3.67
C GLY A 121 21.35 13.14 4.72
N LEU A 122 22.66 13.12 4.45
CA LEU A 122 23.64 12.35 5.24
C LEU A 122 23.28 10.85 5.25
N ASN A 123 22.72 10.35 4.14
CA ASN A 123 22.28 8.96 3.98
C ASN A 123 21.27 8.46 5.03
N LYS A 124 20.49 9.37 5.65
CA LYS A 124 19.46 9.00 6.64
C LYS A 124 18.36 8.15 6.01
N VAL A 125 18.07 6.98 6.59
CA VAL A 125 16.93 6.12 6.22
C VAL A 125 15.94 6.09 7.38
N TYR A 126 14.66 6.36 7.10
CA TYR A 126 13.61 6.31 8.10
C TYR A 126 13.22 4.85 8.39
N GLU A 127 12.91 4.56 9.66
CA GLU A 127 12.41 3.24 10.04
C GLU A 127 10.93 3.07 9.65
N GLY A 128 10.59 1.85 9.23
CA GLY A 128 9.23 1.46 8.86
C GLY A 128 8.84 1.81 7.43
N SER A 129 7.53 1.68 7.15
CA SER A 129 6.93 2.06 5.87
C SER A 129 6.86 3.59 5.73
N HIS A 130 6.99 4.06 4.49
CA HIS A 130 6.82 5.46 4.12
C HIS A 130 5.58 5.63 3.23
N ILE A 131 4.63 6.45 3.65
CA ILE A 131 3.38 6.72 2.94
C ILE A 131 3.48 8.09 2.25
N VAL A 132 3.18 8.16 0.96
CA VAL A 132 2.95 9.42 0.25
C VAL A 132 1.47 9.50 -0.08
N THR A 133 0.80 10.54 0.38
CA THR A 133 -0.66 10.64 0.31
C THR A 133 -1.12 11.96 -0.33
N SER A 134 -2.24 11.90 -1.05
CA SER A 134 -3.08 13.05 -1.35
C SER A 134 -4.02 13.36 -0.16
N HIS A 135 -4.72 14.49 -0.20
CA HIS A 135 -5.74 14.84 0.79
C HIS A 135 -7.00 13.96 0.67
N GLU A 136 -7.93 14.05 1.63
CA GLU A 136 -9.10 13.16 1.75
C GLU A 136 -10.03 13.15 0.53
N SER A 137 -10.14 14.26 -0.19
CA SER A 137 -11.01 14.40 -1.37
C SER A 137 -10.18 14.67 -2.63
N PRO A 138 -9.34 13.72 -3.07
CA PRO A 138 -8.30 13.99 -4.04
C PRO A 138 -8.86 14.52 -5.36
N ASP A 139 -8.12 15.45 -5.92
CA ASP A 139 -8.24 15.97 -7.28
C ASP A 139 -7.00 15.59 -8.11
N LEU A 140 -6.95 16.08 -9.36
CA LEU A 140 -5.87 15.73 -10.27
C LEU A 140 -4.52 16.24 -9.75
N ASP A 141 -4.49 17.39 -9.07
CA ASP A 141 -3.28 18.02 -8.57
C ASP A 141 -2.62 17.22 -7.46
N SER A 142 -3.37 16.97 -6.39
CA SER A 142 -2.94 16.17 -5.24
C SER A 142 -2.56 14.74 -5.62
N MET A 143 -3.29 14.12 -6.55
CA MET A 143 -2.98 12.76 -7.01
C MET A 143 -1.69 12.70 -7.84
N ILE A 144 -1.45 13.65 -8.74
CA ILE A 144 -0.20 13.68 -9.53
C ILE A 144 1.00 14.00 -8.62
N GLY A 145 0.84 14.95 -7.70
CA GLY A 145 1.87 15.31 -6.74
C GLY A 145 2.26 14.13 -5.83
N SER A 146 1.26 13.41 -5.31
CA SER A 146 1.46 12.20 -4.50
C SER A 146 2.05 11.03 -5.29
N PHE A 147 1.65 10.83 -6.55
CA PHE A 147 2.22 9.77 -7.38
C PHE A 147 3.72 9.96 -7.63
N TRP A 148 4.15 11.11 -8.13
CA TRP A 148 5.57 11.36 -8.38
C TRP A 148 6.37 11.46 -7.08
N GLY A 149 5.75 11.96 -6.00
CA GLY A 149 6.29 11.86 -4.65
C GLY A 149 6.55 10.39 -4.25
N TRP A 150 5.62 9.48 -4.50
CA TRP A 150 5.81 8.05 -4.24
C TRP A 150 6.90 7.43 -5.12
N VAL A 151 6.92 7.72 -6.43
CA VAL A 151 7.96 7.20 -7.34
C VAL A 151 9.34 7.61 -6.84
N ASP A 152 9.52 8.88 -6.48
CA ASP A 152 10.80 9.39 -5.98
C ASP A 152 11.12 8.87 -4.57
N ALA A 153 10.12 8.69 -3.69
CA ALA A 153 10.33 8.07 -2.37
C ALA A 153 10.78 6.61 -2.48
N PHE A 154 10.11 5.83 -3.35
CA PHE A 154 10.46 4.45 -3.67
C PHE A 154 11.88 4.35 -4.26
N ALA A 155 12.21 5.26 -5.20
CA ALA A 155 13.54 5.32 -5.81
C ALA A 155 14.60 5.60 -4.74
N ALA A 156 14.41 6.64 -3.93
CA ALA A 156 15.33 7.08 -2.90
C ALA A 156 15.45 6.12 -1.71
N ARG A 157 14.51 5.17 -1.57
CA ARG A 157 14.37 4.31 -0.39
C ARG A 157 14.35 5.17 0.88
N VAL A 158 13.32 6.02 0.97
CA VAL A 158 13.11 6.95 2.10
C VAL A 158 12.95 6.16 3.40
N GLY A 159 12.09 5.14 3.39
CA GLY A 159 11.90 4.18 4.48
C GLY A 159 12.70 2.89 4.28
N ASN A 160 12.93 2.14 5.35
CA ASN A 160 13.59 0.83 5.29
C ASN A 160 12.62 -0.34 5.01
N ASN A 161 11.30 -0.10 5.04
CA ASN A 161 10.27 -1.07 4.64
C ASN A 161 9.53 -0.65 3.35
N LEU A 162 8.18 -0.62 3.34
CA LEU A 162 7.38 -0.40 2.14
C LEU A 162 7.23 1.08 1.79
N HIS A 163 7.05 1.38 0.51
CA HIS A 163 6.67 2.71 0.04
C HIS A 163 5.25 2.64 -0.51
N VAL A 164 4.33 3.33 0.16
CA VAL A 164 2.91 3.26 -0.11
C VAL A 164 2.44 4.55 -0.77
N TRP A 165 1.78 4.43 -1.91
CA TRP A 165 1.03 5.52 -2.50
C TRP A 165 -0.42 5.42 -2.04
N ASN A 166 -0.88 6.39 -1.25
CA ASN A 166 -2.26 6.45 -0.78
C ASN A 166 -3.02 7.58 -1.50
N VAL A 167 -4.19 7.24 -2.02
CA VAL A 167 -5.13 8.19 -2.63
C VAL A 167 -6.49 7.91 -1.99
N PRO A 168 -6.87 8.63 -0.92
CA PRO A 168 -8.15 8.44 -0.24
C PRO A 168 -9.31 8.48 -1.24
N GLN A 169 -10.35 7.67 -1.06
CA GLN A 169 -11.48 7.53 -2.01
C GLN A 169 -11.14 6.97 -3.42
N GLY A 170 -9.87 6.79 -3.75
CA GLY A 170 -9.42 6.21 -5.02
C GLY A 170 -9.14 7.22 -6.12
N PRO A 171 -8.89 6.76 -7.36
CA PRO A 171 -8.35 7.60 -8.40
C PRO A 171 -9.40 8.57 -8.92
N VAL A 172 -8.96 9.80 -9.21
CA VAL A 172 -9.80 10.84 -9.78
C VAL A 172 -10.32 10.38 -11.14
N GLN A 173 -11.63 10.50 -11.35
CA GLN A 173 -12.24 10.19 -12.63
C GLN A 173 -12.06 11.37 -13.60
N SER A 174 -10.92 11.41 -14.30
CA SER A 174 -10.64 12.41 -15.33
C SER A 174 -10.13 11.77 -16.63
N GLN A 175 -10.24 12.50 -17.74
CA GLN A 175 -9.80 12.01 -19.05
C GLN A 175 -8.28 12.03 -19.19
N GLU A 176 -7.65 12.96 -18.49
CA GLU A 176 -6.21 13.09 -18.32
C GLU A 176 -5.64 11.77 -17.78
N ILE A 177 -6.34 11.14 -16.84
CA ILE A 177 -5.92 9.86 -16.24
C ILE A 177 -6.07 8.68 -17.18
N GLU A 178 -7.13 8.62 -17.99
CA GLU A 178 -7.23 7.59 -19.01
C GLU A 178 -6.09 7.73 -20.03
N ILE A 179 -5.93 8.92 -20.62
CA ILE A 179 -5.06 9.14 -21.78
C ILE A 179 -3.57 9.18 -21.43
N TYR A 180 -3.20 9.73 -20.29
CA TYR A 180 -1.79 10.00 -19.98
C TYR A 180 -1.28 9.19 -18.80
N PHE A 181 -2.15 8.54 -18.03
CA PHE A 181 -1.74 7.71 -16.91
C PHE A 181 -1.95 6.22 -17.21
N LYS A 182 -3.17 5.79 -17.55
CA LYS A 182 -3.50 4.38 -17.84
C LYS A 182 -2.92 3.90 -19.17
N ASP A 183 -2.91 4.71 -20.21
CA ASP A 183 -2.24 4.36 -21.48
C ASP A 183 -0.72 4.18 -21.29
N VAL A 184 -0.12 4.84 -20.29
CA VAL A 184 1.32 4.78 -20.00
C VAL A 184 1.69 3.59 -19.13
N PHE A 185 0.99 3.44 -18.00
CA PHE A 185 1.33 2.46 -16.96
C PHE A 185 0.46 1.19 -17.01
N GLY A 186 -0.52 1.16 -17.90
CA GLY A 186 -1.54 0.13 -17.99
C GLY A 186 -2.75 0.41 -17.09
N PRO A 187 -3.91 -0.21 -17.40
CA PRO A 187 -5.16 0.00 -16.67
C PRO A 187 -5.10 -0.46 -15.21
N ALA A 188 -4.12 -1.28 -14.86
CA ALA A 188 -3.98 -1.88 -13.54
C ALA A 188 -3.18 -1.03 -12.54
N ILE A 189 -2.56 0.09 -12.94
CA ILE A 189 -1.70 0.90 -12.06
C ILE A 189 -2.32 1.18 -10.69
N PHE A 190 -3.55 1.69 -10.69
CA PHE A 190 -4.30 2.02 -9.48
C PHE A 190 -4.68 0.77 -8.66
N LYS A 191 -4.88 -0.38 -9.30
CA LYS A 191 -5.20 -1.64 -8.59
C LYS A 191 -3.97 -2.28 -7.95
N ARG A 192 -2.77 -2.05 -8.50
CA ARG A 192 -1.56 -2.80 -8.13
C ARG A 192 -0.59 -2.04 -7.22
N ILE A 193 -0.67 -0.71 -7.19
CA ILE A 193 0.21 0.14 -6.38
C ILE A 193 -0.57 0.94 -5.34
N MET A 194 -1.66 1.60 -5.75
CA MET A 194 -2.38 2.57 -4.92
C MET A 194 -3.19 1.89 -3.81
N LYS A 195 -3.19 2.52 -2.63
CA LYS A 195 -4.12 2.25 -1.52
C LYS A 195 -5.16 3.36 -1.44
N THR A 196 -6.35 3.03 -0.93
CA THR A 196 -7.50 3.95 -0.88
C THR A 196 -7.99 4.18 0.55
N ASN A 197 -7.08 4.11 1.50
CA ASN A 197 -7.45 4.17 2.90
C ASN A 197 -7.72 5.62 3.29
N SER A 198 -8.91 5.89 3.83
CA SER A 198 -9.24 7.19 4.42
C SER A 198 -8.51 7.43 5.75
N SER A 199 -8.14 6.34 6.43
CA SER A 199 -7.29 6.36 7.62
C SER A 199 -5.90 5.84 7.30
N LEU A 200 -4.87 6.58 7.69
CA LEU A 200 -3.48 6.14 7.60
C LEU A 200 -3.13 5.32 8.86
N THR A 201 -3.19 4.01 8.69
CA THR A 201 -2.76 3.00 9.66
C THR A 201 -1.68 2.13 9.06
N LEU A 202 -0.93 1.42 9.91
CA LEU A 202 -0.02 0.37 9.49
C LEU A 202 -0.63 -1.00 9.79
N THR A 203 -0.23 -1.99 9.01
CA THR A 203 -0.68 -3.39 9.15
C THR A 203 0.48 -4.31 9.47
N GLY A 204 0.20 -5.59 9.75
CA GLY A 204 1.23 -6.61 9.92
C GLY A 204 2.23 -6.65 8.76
N LYS A 205 1.78 -6.37 7.52
CA LYS A 205 2.65 -6.26 6.34
C LYS A 205 3.70 -5.14 6.46
N ASP A 206 3.36 -4.03 7.12
CA ASP A 206 4.21 -2.85 7.27
C ASP A 206 5.22 -2.96 8.42
N LEU A 207 5.03 -3.92 9.32
CA LEU A 207 5.86 -4.15 10.50
C LEU A 207 6.67 -5.45 10.42
N LEU A 208 6.42 -6.24 9.38
CA LEU A 208 7.05 -7.54 9.17
C LEU A 208 8.54 -7.40 8.87
N HIS A 209 9.34 -8.24 9.53
CA HIS A 209 10.76 -8.41 9.25
C HIS A 209 11.15 -9.89 9.21
N PHE A 210 12.16 -10.22 8.39
CA PHE A 210 12.76 -11.56 8.35
C PHE A 210 14.08 -11.66 9.13
N LYS A 211 14.64 -10.53 9.55
CA LYS A 211 15.93 -10.50 10.26
C LYS A 211 15.87 -11.29 11.56
N ASN A 212 16.85 -12.18 11.75
CA ASN A 212 16.97 -13.06 12.90
C ASN A 212 15.72 -13.94 13.13
N LEU A 213 15.04 -14.36 12.05
CA LEU A 213 14.04 -15.43 12.06
C LEU A 213 14.72 -16.75 11.71
N VAL A 214 14.49 -17.79 12.52
CA VAL A 214 14.94 -19.15 12.26
C VAL A 214 13.72 -20.05 12.18
N LEU A 215 13.58 -20.73 11.04
CA LEU A 215 12.57 -21.76 10.84
C LEU A 215 13.15 -23.11 11.29
N LYS A 216 12.46 -23.80 12.20
CA LYS A 216 12.84 -25.13 12.69
C LYS A 216 11.78 -26.15 12.31
N LYS A 217 12.20 -27.38 12.04
CA LYS A 217 11.31 -28.50 11.74
C LYS A 217 10.82 -29.18 13.01
N GLU A 218 9.71 -29.89 12.88
CA GLU A 218 9.06 -30.67 13.94
C GLU A 218 9.99 -31.68 14.64
N GLU A 219 10.97 -32.23 13.91
CA GLU A 219 11.94 -33.22 14.39
C GLU A 219 13.21 -32.60 15.00
N ASP A 220 13.41 -31.28 14.86
CA ASP A 220 14.62 -30.64 15.37
C ASP A 220 14.66 -30.68 16.91
N SER A 221 15.87 -30.79 17.48
CA SER A 221 16.05 -30.83 18.93
C SER A 221 15.95 -29.43 19.55
N ILE A 222 15.26 -29.34 20.70
CA ILE A 222 15.24 -28.13 21.53
C ILE A 222 16.61 -27.77 22.10
N ALA A 223 17.52 -28.74 22.21
CA ALA A 223 18.88 -28.53 22.73
C ALA A 223 19.77 -27.76 21.73
N ASP A 224 19.47 -27.87 20.43
CA ASP A 224 20.23 -27.21 19.35
C ASP A 224 19.83 -25.73 19.17
N ILE A 225 18.93 -25.22 20.00
CA ILE A 225 18.39 -23.87 19.91
C ILE A 225 19.08 -22.97 20.93
N ASP A 226 20.03 -22.17 20.46
CA ASP A 226 20.72 -21.18 21.29
C ASP A 226 19.88 -19.89 21.44
N HIS A 227 19.11 -19.83 22.53
CA HIS A 227 18.34 -18.64 22.91
C HIS A 227 19.20 -17.50 23.50
N LYS A 228 20.46 -17.75 23.86
CA LYS A 228 21.27 -16.83 24.69
C LYS A 228 22.15 -15.87 23.89
N ARG A 229 22.43 -16.13 22.61
CA ARG A 229 23.41 -15.33 21.86
C ARG A 229 22.82 -14.28 20.92
N HIS A 230 21.57 -14.40 20.51
CA HIS A 230 20.98 -13.49 19.52
C HIS A 230 19.48 -13.39 19.78
N ASN A 231 18.91 -12.19 19.66
CA ASN A 231 17.48 -11.91 19.71
C ASN A 231 16.76 -12.60 18.52
N ILE A 232 16.76 -13.93 18.49
CA ILE A 232 16.26 -14.78 17.40
C ILE A 232 14.80 -15.12 17.68
N ALA A 233 13.98 -15.01 16.65
CA ALA A 233 12.64 -15.54 16.66
C ALA A 233 12.67 -16.96 16.07
N VAL A 234 12.28 -17.97 16.86
CA VAL A 234 12.23 -19.36 16.40
C VAL A 234 10.79 -19.73 16.10
N VAL A 235 10.54 -20.11 14.84
CA VAL A 235 9.23 -20.50 14.35
C VAL A 235 9.29 -21.93 13.88
N VAL A 236 8.38 -22.75 14.40
CA VAL A 236 8.32 -24.18 14.10
C VAL A 236 7.38 -24.40 12.92
N ILE A 237 7.85 -25.17 11.95
CA ILE A 237 7.12 -25.54 10.75
C ILE A 237 7.09 -27.06 10.58
N ASN A 238 6.05 -27.55 9.92
CA ASN A 238 6.00 -28.95 9.49
C ASN A 238 6.90 -29.18 8.26
N SER A 239 7.02 -30.45 7.85
CA SER A 239 7.76 -30.85 6.64
C SER A 239 7.32 -30.17 5.32
N GLU A 240 6.08 -29.67 5.26
CA GLU A 240 5.51 -28.94 4.10
C GLU A 240 5.71 -27.41 4.19
N GLY A 241 6.26 -26.89 5.30
CA GLY A 241 6.51 -25.46 5.52
C GLY A 241 5.37 -24.68 6.18
N TYR A 242 4.35 -25.36 6.69
CA TYR A 242 3.24 -24.73 7.42
C TYR A 242 3.57 -24.51 8.90
N TYR A 243 3.06 -23.41 9.44
CA TYR A 243 3.25 -22.96 10.82
C TYR A 243 2.63 -23.93 11.83
N LEU A 244 3.43 -24.33 12.83
CA LEU A 244 3.01 -25.13 13.97
C LEU A 244 3.03 -24.35 15.29
N GLY A 245 3.89 -23.32 15.39
CA GLY A 245 4.04 -22.56 16.63
C GLY A 245 5.28 -21.70 16.70
N ASP A 246 5.35 -20.90 17.76
CA ASP A 246 6.54 -20.16 18.16
C ASP A 246 7.25 -20.89 19.29
N TRP A 247 8.58 -20.87 19.28
CA TRP A 247 9.42 -21.41 20.35
C TRP A 247 10.28 -20.31 20.99
N ARG A 248 10.08 -20.10 22.29
CA ARG A 248 10.67 -18.98 23.05
C ARG A 248 11.52 -19.49 24.21
N SER A 249 12.31 -18.59 24.81
CA SER A 249 13.20 -18.95 25.91
C SER A 249 12.46 -19.46 27.15
N PHE A 250 11.30 -18.88 27.48
CA PHE A 250 10.49 -19.35 28.62
C PHE A 250 9.81 -20.69 28.33
N ASP A 251 9.40 -20.94 27.07
CA ASP A 251 8.84 -22.24 26.68
C ASP A 251 9.83 -23.39 26.94
N TYR A 252 11.13 -23.14 26.73
CA TYR A 252 12.18 -24.12 27.00
C TYR A 252 12.27 -24.49 28.48
N GLU A 253 12.18 -23.52 29.39
CA GLU A 253 12.27 -23.77 30.83
C GLU A 253 11.06 -24.58 31.33
N ASP A 254 9.86 -24.22 30.89
CA ASP A 254 8.63 -24.91 31.25
C ASP A 254 8.63 -26.37 30.74
N VAL A 255 8.95 -26.57 29.45
CA VAL A 255 9.00 -27.92 28.86
C VAL A 255 10.11 -28.77 29.48
N LYS A 256 11.27 -28.17 29.78
CA LYS A 256 12.36 -28.87 30.48
C LYS A 256 11.95 -29.27 31.89
N SER A 257 11.20 -28.44 32.60
CA SER A 257 10.63 -28.76 33.91
C SER A 257 9.77 -30.02 33.84
N VAL A 258 8.81 -30.08 32.90
CA VAL A 258 7.91 -31.24 32.72
C VAL A 258 8.68 -32.51 32.38
N THR A 259 9.57 -32.43 31.38
CA THR A 259 10.36 -33.60 30.94
C THR A 259 11.30 -34.10 32.04
N SER A 260 11.84 -33.20 32.87
CA SER A 260 12.66 -33.57 34.03
C SER A 260 11.89 -34.35 35.10
N LEU A 261 10.58 -34.09 35.28
CA LEU A 261 9.75 -34.86 36.22
C LEU A 261 9.67 -36.33 35.81
N LEU A 262 9.50 -36.60 34.51
CA LEU A 262 9.52 -37.97 34.00
C LEU A 262 10.92 -38.58 34.10
N ASP A 263 11.97 -37.83 33.72
CA ASP A 263 13.36 -38.31 33.82
C ASP A 263 13.72 -38.71 35.25
N PHE A 264 13.33 -37.94 36.28
CA PHE A 264 13.56 -38.34 37.67
C PHE A 264 12.92 -39.69 38.02
N CYS A 265 11.69 -39.94 37.57
CA CYS A 265 11.02 -41.23 37.76
C CYS A 265 11.74 -42.37 37.03
N LEU A 266 12.25 -42.12 35.82
CA LEU A 266 12.99 -43.09 35.01
C LEU A 266 14.39 -43.40 35.59
N GLN A 267 15.11 -42.37 36.06
CA GLN A 267 16.39 -42.53 36.75
C GLN A 267 16.23 -43.29 38.07
N TRP A 268 15.16 -43.02 38.83
CA TRP A 268 14.81 -43.82 40.00
C TRP A 268 14.56 -45.29 39.63
N PHE A 269 13.80 -45.54 38.56
CA PHE A 269 13.51 -46.90 38.11
C PHE A 269 14.78 -47.66 37.70
N LYS A 270 15.69 -47.01 36.96
CA LYS A 270 17.03 -47.53 36.64
C LYS A 270 17.81 -47.91 37.91
N ASN A 271 17.86 -47.00 38.88
CA ASN A 271 18.57 -47.25 40.14
C ASN A 271 17.91 -48.36 40.96
N LYS A 272 16.59 -48.46 40.92
CA LYS A 272 15.82 -49.51 41.58
C LYS A 272 16.10 -50.87 40.95
N ILE A 273 16.10 -50.98 39.62
CA ILE A 273 16.52 -52.20 38.90
C ILE A 273 17.94 -52.57 39.31
N LYS A 274 18.88 -51.62 39.28
CA LYS A 274 20.29 -51.85 39.63
C LYS A 274 20.43 -52.41 41.05
N PHE A 275 19.80 -51.76 42.03
CA PHE A 275 19.88 -52.15 43.44
C PHE A 275 19.20 -53.50 43.70
N ASP A 276 17.99 -53.69 43.20
CA ASP A 276 17.23 -54.91 43.43
C ASP A 276 17.87 -56.11 42.72
N LEU A 277 18.46 -55.92 41.53
CA LEU A 277 19.28 -56.95 40.86
C LEU A 277 20.50 -57.31 41.69
N LEU A 278 21.29 -56.33 42.15
CA LEU A 278 22.47 -56.61 42.99
C LEU A 278 22.09 -57.35 44.28
N SER A 279 21.00 -56.93 44.93
CA SER A 279 20.47 -57.61 46.12
C SER A 279 20.06 -59.05 45.81
N LEU A 280 19.37 -59.27 44.70
CA LEU A 280 18.91 -60.59 44.28
C LEU A 280 20.09 -61.54 43.99
N PHE A 281 21.12 -61.06 43.29
CA PHE A 281 22.33 -61.83 42.97
C PHE A 281 23.31 -61.96 44.15
N SER A 282 23.12 -61.21 45.25
CA SER A 282 23.91 -61.34 46.48
C SER A 282 23.43 -62.46 47.42
N LYS A 283 22.25 -63.04 47.15
CA LYS A 283 21.72 -64.14 47.94
C LYS A 283 22.59 -65.39 47.81
N LYS A 284 22.79 -66.10 48.92
CA LYS A 284 23.56 -67.36 48.97
C LYS A 284 22.96 -68.45 48.09
N ASP A 285 21.63 -68.51 48.02
CA ASP A 285 20.87 -69.38 47.11
C ASP A 285 19.88 -68.52 46.33
N PHE A 286 19.90 -68.66 45.00
CA PHE A 286 19.09 -67.85 44.09
C PHE A 286 18.52 -68.72 42.96
N TYR A 287 17.19 -68.70 42.81
CA TYR A 287 16.44 -69.55 41.88
C TYR A 287 15.77 -68.74 40.76
N GLU A 288 15.56 -69.39 39.62
CA GLU A 288 14.91 -68.77 38.44
C GLU A 288 13.53 -68.18 38.76
N LYS A 289 12.73 -68.87 39.59
CA LYS A 289 11.40 -68.38 40.02
C LYS A 289 11.48 -67.04 40.78
N GLU A 290 12.55 -66.82 41.54
CA GLU A 290 12.76 -65.55 42.24
C GLU A 290 13.13 -64.42 41.26
N PHE A 291 13.84 -64.73 40.18
CA PHE A 291 14.13 -63.79 39.09
C PHE A 291 12.89 -63.42 38.30
N GLU A 292 12.04 -64.39 37.96
CA GLU A 292 10.76 -64.14 37.30
C GLU A 292 9.83 -63.31 38.18
N SER A 293 9.78 -63.62 39.49
CA SER A 293 9.03 -62.82 40.46
C SER A 293 9.58 -61.39 40.55
N PHE A 294 10.90 -61.20 40.52
CA PHE A 294 11.53 -59.89 40.46
C PHE A 294 11.11 -59.10 39.21
N ILE A 295 11.19 -59.70 38.01
CA ILE A 295 10.81 -59.03 36.75
C ILE A 295 9.34 -58.60 36.80
N ILE A 296 8.44 -59.50 37.22
CA ILE A 296 7.01 -59.18 37.34
C ILE A 296 6.81 -58.04 38.34
N LYS A 297 7.46 -58.11 39.51
CA LYS A 297 7.34 -57.10 40.56
C LYS A 297 7.83 -55.74 40.10
N ILE A 298 9.02 -55.66 39.50
CA ILE A 298 9.66 -54.39 39.14
C ILE A 298 8.92 -53.70 37.99
N PHE A 299 8.53 -54.44 36.94
CA PHE A 299 7.83 -53.85 35.79
C PHE A 299 6.34 -53.58 36.05
N ASN A 300 5.72 -54.23 37.05
CA ASN A 300 4.36 -53.90 37.49
C ASN A 300 4.30 -52.72 38.47
N LEU A 301 5.44 -52.16 38.90
CA LEU A 301 5.45 -50.90 39.65
C LEU A 301 4.81 -49.81 38.79
N LYS A 302 3.91 -49.04 39.41
CA LYS A 302 3.29 -47.87 38.78
C LYS A 302 4.23 -46.66 38.87
N LEU A 303 4.12 -45.75 37.92
CA LEU A 303 4.93 -44.53 37.88
C LEU A 303 4.71 -43.67 39.13
N LYS A 304 3.45 -43.59 39.62
CA LYS A 304 3.12 -42.92 40.89
C LYS A 304 3.79 -43.52 42.14
N ASN A 305 4.24 -44.78 42.07
CA ASN A 305 4.88 -45.47 43.18
C ASN A 305 6.39 -45.17 43.25
N SER A 306 6.92 -44.34 42.34
CA SER A 306 8.32 -43.91 42.37
C SER A 306 8.59 -42.93 43.51
N ASP A 307 9.76 -43.03 44.15
CA ASP A 307 10.12 -42.12 45.25
C ASP A 307 10.15 -40.65 44.85
N PRO A 308 10.62 -40.26 43.64
CA PRO A 308 10.55 -38.87 43.17
C PRO A 308 9.11 -38.36 43.12
N PHE A 309 8.17 -39.15 42.59
CA PHE A 309 6.77 -38.73 42.45
C PHE A 309 6.13 -38.38 43.81
N ASN A 310 6.42 -39.16 44.84
CA ASN A 310 5.90 -38.90 46.19
C ASN A 310 6.41 -37.58 46.79
N ARG A 311 7.53 -37.06 46.29
CA ARG A 311 8.13 -35.78 46.73
C ARG A 311 7.71 -34.58 45.88
N PHE A 312 7.01 -34.82 44.78
CA PHE A 312 6.45 -33.73 43.97
C PHE A 312 5.28 -33.07 44.71
N ASP A 313 5.10 -31.78 44.51
CA ASP A 313 3.89 -31.07 44.92
C ASP A 313 2.70 -31.48 44.03
N GLU A 314 1.48 -31.16 44.45
CA GLU A 314 0.26 -31.54 43.73
C GLU A 314 0.22 -30.97 42.30
N ASP A 315 0.76 -29.78 42.09
CA ASP A 315 0.84 -29.16 40.77
C ASP A 315 1.75 -29.95 39.83
N LYS A 316 2.96 -30.31 40.27
CA LYS A 316 3.89 -31.16 39.49
C LYS A 316 3.32 -32.54 39.23
N LYS A 317 2.61 -33.14 40.19
CA LYS A 317 1.95 -34.44 40.00
C LYS A 317 0.90 -34.35 38.89
N LYS A 318 0.08 -33.30 38.91
CA LYS A 318 -0.94 -33.05 37.89
C LYS A 318 -0.30 -32.80 36.52
N ILE A 319 0.72 -31.94 36.45
CA ILE A 319 1.46 -31.64 35.22
C ILE A 319 2.05 -32.91 34.59
N LEU A 320 2.66 -33.78 35.40
CA LEU A 320 3.20 -35.05 34.91
C LEU A 320 2.08 -35.98 34.41
N ASP A 321 0.94 -36.05 35.11
CA ASP A 321 -0.21 -36.84 34.69
C ASP A 321 -0.80 -36.35 33.36
N ASP A 322 -1.01 -35.04 33.23
CA ASP A 322 -1.49 -34.38 32.01
C ASP A 322 -0.50 -34.60 30.85
N PHE A 323 0.81 -34.51 31.11
CA PHE A 323 1.84 -34.81 30.13
C PHE A 323 1.77 -36.25 29.62
N LEU A 324 1.68 -37.24 30.51
CA LEU A 324 1.57 -38.64 30.12
C LEU A 324 0.28 -38.90 29.30
N LYS A 325 -0.85 -38.33 29.73
CA LYS A 325 -2.15 -38.52 29.08
C LYS A 325 -2.27 -37.81 27.74
N ASN A 326 -1.92 -36.53 27.69
CA ASN A 326 -2.22 -35.67 26.54
C ASN A 326 -1.09 -35.67 25.51
N VAL A 327 0.18 -35.77 25.94
CA VAL A 327 1.33 -35.71 25.03
C VAL A 327 1.79 -37.10 24.61
N LEU A 328 1.96 -38.02 25.56
CA LEU A 328 2.39 -39.40 25.29
C LEU A 328 1.22 -40.36 25.02
N ASN A 329 -0.03 -39.89 25.06
CA ASN A 329 -1.25 -40.68 24.82
C ASN A 329 -1.44 -41.89 25.77
N MET A 330 -0.89 -41.81 26.98
CA MET A 330 -1.00 -42.87 27.99
C MET A 330 -2.28 -42.68 28.81
N LYS A 331 -3.36 -43.38 28.43
CA LYS A 331 -4.71 -43.20 29.03
C LYS A 331 -4.75 -43.30 30.56
N LYS A 332 -3.87 -44.12 31.15
CA LYS A 332 -3.77 -44.29 32.61
C LYS A 332 -2.95 -43.21 33.31
N GLY A 333 -2.24 -42.36 32.57
CA GLY A 333 -1.34 -41.34 33.12
C GLY A 333 -0.38 -41.91 34.16
N ILE A 334 -0.31 -41.32 35.35
CA ILE A 334 0.58 -41.77 36.44
C ILE A 334 0.27 -43.16 37.00
N GLU A 335 -0.92 -43.71 36.74
CA GLU A 335 -1.32 -45.06 37.17
C GLU A 335 -0.74 -46.17 36.29
N VAL A 336 -0.06 -45.81 35.20
CA VAL A 336 0.59 -46.74 34.28
C VAL A 336 1.72 -47.50 34.99
N SER A 337 1.81 -48.80 34.76
CA SER A 337 2.99 -49.58 35.19
C SER A 337 4.17 -49.40 34.24
N PHE A 338 5.41 -49.62 34.67
CA PHE A 338 6.57 -49.55 33.76
C PHE A 338 6.47 -50.54 32.58
N PHE A 339 5.78 -51.67 32.76
CA PHE A 339 5.43 -52.58 31.67
C PHE A 339 4.46 -51.95 30.68
N GLU A 340 3.35 -51.37 31.15
CA GLU A 340 2.37 -50.70 30.30
C GLU A 340 2.99 -49.48 29.61
N PHE A 341 3.83 -48.74 30.32
CA PHE A 341 4.61 -47.61 29.81
C PHE A 341 5.52 -48.04 28.65
N SER A 342 6.25 -49.16 28.80
CA SER A 342 7.10 -49.70 27.72
C SER A 342 6.30 -50.06 26.45
N LYS A 343 5.08 -50.58 26.62
CA LYS A 343 4.17 -50.90 25.51
C LYS A 343 3.56 -49.66 24.86
N ASP A 344 3.27 -48.64 25.64
CA ASP A 344 2.73 -47.39 25.10
C ASP A 344 3.82 -46.59 24.37
N LEU A 345 5.07 -46.60 24.84
CA LEU A 345 6.22 -46.03 24.14
C LEU A 345 6.53 -46.74 22.81
N SER A 346 6.36 -48.07 22.72
CA SER A 346 6.60 -48.78 21.47
C SER A 346 5.62 -48.41 20.36
N LYS A 347 4.40 -47.94 20.71
CA LYS A 347 3.45 -47.32 19.76
C LYS A 347 3.94 -45.98 19.21
N LEU A 348 4.81 -45.29 19.94
CA LEU A 348 5.51 -44.07 19.50
C LEU A 348 6.81 -44.39 18.74
N SER A 349 7.01 -45.65 18.35
CA SER A 349 8.23 -46.17 17.71
C SER A 349 9.47 -46.19 18.60
N LEU A 350 9.32 -46.04 19.92
CA LEU A 350 10.41 -46.13 20.89
C LEU A 350 10.49 -47.56 21.45
N LYS A 351 11.32 -48.39 20.84
CA LYS A 351 11.27 -49.86 21.03
C LYS A 351 12.26 -50.37 22.05
N GLU A 352 13.25 -49.58 22.46
CA GLU A 352 14.31 -50.10 23.33
C GLU A 352 13.75 -50.52 24.70
N PHE A 353 12.71 -49.86 25.22
CA PHE A 353 12.16 -50.21 26.53
C PHE A 353 11.45 -51.59 26.50
N GLU A 354 10.70 -51.86 25.43
CA GLU A 354 10.07 -53.18 25.24
C GLU A 354 11.14 -54.28 24.99
N ARG A 355 12.22 -53.94 24.28
CA ARG A 355 13.37 -54.84 24.08
C ARG A 355 14.09 -55.16 25.39
N LEU A 356 14.26 -54.18 26.28
CA LEU A 356 14.81 -54.41 27.61
C LEU A 356 13.95 -55.42 28.39
N TYR A 357 12.63 -55.25 28.40
CA TYR A 357 11.72 -56.20 29.04
C TYR A 357 11.82 -57.61 28.42
N THR A 358 11.92 -57.67 27.10
CA THR A 358 12.09 -58.93 26.35
C THR A 358 13.44 -59.58 26.67
N PHE A 359 14.51 -58.79 26.78
CA PHE A 359 15.84 -59.25 27.17
C PHE A 359 15.85 -59.90 28.55
N PHE A 360 15.15 -59.31 29.52
CA PHE A 360 14.94 -59.92 30.84
C PHE A 360 14.27 -61.30 30.75
N LYS A 361 13.34 -61.52 29.81
CA LYS A 361 12.62 -62.79 29.63
C LYS A 361 13.37 -63.84 28.82
N GLU A 362 13.98 -63.45 27.70
CA GLU A 362 14.54 -64.38 26.72
C GLU A 362 15.95 -64.86 27.08
N LYS A 363 16.73 -64.05 27.80
CA LYS A 363 18.12 -64.35 28.12
C LYS A 363 18.32 -64.96 29.51
N LYS A 364 17.23 -65.41 30.15
CA LYS A 364 17.26 -66.12 31.45
C LYS A 364 18.10 -67.41 31.42
N SER A 365 18.10 -68.13 30.30
CA SER A 365 18.92 -69.34 30.11
C SER A 365 20.43 -69.09 30.10
N LEU A 366 20.89 -67.84 30.01
CA LEU A 366 22.31 -67.50 30.10
C LEU A 366 22.85 -67.51 31.54
N VAL A 367 21.95 -67.45 32.52
CA VAL A 367 22.28 -67.20 33.93
C VAL A 367 21.77 -68.32 34.84
N PHE A 368 20.75 -69.09 34.42
CA PHE A 368 20.20 -70.22 35.17
C PHE A 368 20.44 -71.56 34.47
N GLU A 369 20.79 -72.57 35.25
CA GLU A 369 20.94 -73.98 34.83
C GLU A 369 20.17 -74.87 35.82
N ASN A 370 19.25 -75.70 35.31
CA ASN A 370 18.33 -76.52 36.13
C ASN A 370 17.54 -75.71 37.20
N GLY A 371 17.21 -74.44 36.90
CA GLY A 371 16.43 -73.56 37.79
C GLY A 371 17.23 -72.90 38.93
N LYS A 372 18.55 -73.15 39.05
CA LYS A 372 19.47 -72.47 39.97
C LYS A 372 20.43 -71.57 39.20
N VAL A 373 20.90 -70.49 39.82
CA VAL A 373 21.91 -69.63 39.19
C VAL A 373 23.18 -70.43 38.89
N LYS A 374 23.69 -70.32 37.66
CA LYS A 374 24.98 -70.90 37.26
C LYS A 374 26.10 -70.04 37.84
N GLU A 375 27.03 -70.60 38.61
CA GLU A 375 28.15 -69.85 39.20
C GLU A 375 29.25 -69.50 38.17
N ASP A 376 28.86 -68.85 37.08
CA ASP A 376 29.73 -68.31 36.04
C ASP A 376 29.73 -66.79 36.17
N ARG A 377 30.58 -66.29 37.08
CA ARG A 377 30.65 -64.86 37.43
C ARG A 377 30.85 -63.99 36.19
N SER A 378 31.68 -64.44 35.24
CA SER A 378 31.91 -63.72 33.98
C SER A 378 30.65 -63.57 33.14
N LYS A 379 29.80 -64.61 33.03
CA LYS A 379 28.52 -64.50 32.32
C LYS A 379 27.49 -63.66 33.08
N ILE A 380 27.44 -63.76 34.42
CA ILE A 380 26.55 -62.94 35.25
C ILE A 380 26.90 -61.45 35.10
N PHE A 381 28.18 -61.09 35.22
CA PHE A 381 28.60 -59.70 35.07
C PHE A 381 28.36 -59.17 33.65
N LYS A 382 28.63 -59.97 32.60
CA LYS A 382 28.29 -59.59 31.21
C LYS A 382 26.79 -59.42 31.00
N PHE A 383 25.95 -60.22 31.65
CA PHE A 383 24.50 -60.08 31.59
C PHE A 383 24.04 -58.78 32.27
N PHE A 384 24.59 -58.47 33.44
CA PHE A 384 24.31 -57.22 34.16
C PHE A 384 24.78 -55.99 33.38
N GLU A 385 26.00 -56.03 32.84
CA GLU A 385 26.54 -54.97 31.98
C GLU A 385 25.61 -54.70 30.79
N LYS A 386 25.15 -55.75 30.10
CA LYS A 386 24.18 -55.62 29.00
C LYS A 386 22.86 -55.00 29.44
N ILE A 387 22.32 -55.38 30.60
CA ILE A 387 21.11 -54.75 31.15
C ILE A 387 21.35 -53.26 31.39
N MET A 388 22.48 -52.90 31.99
CA MET A 388 22.78 -51.50 32.31
C MET A 388 22.97 -50.68 31.04
N VAL A 389 23.69 -51.20 30.04
CA VAL A 389 23.83 -50.56 28.72
C VAL A 389 22.46 -50.36 28.05
N GLN A 390 21.61 -51.39 28.02
CA GLN A 390 20.28 -51.28 27.44
C GLN A 390 19.39 -50.28 28.18
N ILE A 391 19.48 -50.18 29.51
CA ILE A 391 18.75 -49.16 30.26
C ILE A 391 19.23 -47.76 29.88
N GLU A 392 20.53 -47.53 29.69
CA GLU A 392 21.04 -46.24 29.21
C GLU A 392 20.55 -45.93 27.79
N GLU A 393 20.54 -46.93 26.90
CA GLU A 393 20.00 -46.79 25.55
C GLU A 393 18.51 -46.39 25.58
N VAL A 394 17.71 -47.00 26.46
CA VAL A 394 16.31 -46.65 26.69
C VAL A 394 16.16 -45.19 27.13
N LEU A 395 16.93 -44.77 28.14
CA LEU A 395 16.85 -43.39 28.64
C LEU A 395 17.28 -42.38 27.58
N ASN A 396 18.31 -42.70 26.81
CA ASN A 396 18.78 -41.86 25.71
C ASN A 396 17.73 -41.75 24.59
N GLU A 397 17.10 -42.86 24.19
CA GLU A 397 16.04 -42.88 23.18
C GLU A 397 14.84 -42.03 23.62
N ILE A 398 14.40 -42.20 24.88
CA ILE A 398 13.32 -41.39 25.46
C ILE A 398 13.71 -39.92 25.50
N ASN A 399 14.90 -39.58 26.01
CA ASN A 399 15.34 -38.18 26.12
C ASN A 399 15.49 -37.49 24.76
N GLN A 400 15.96 -38.21 23.73
CA GLN A 400 16.00 -37.69 22.36
C GLN A 400 14.60 -37.41 21.82
N TYR A 401 13.65 -38.33 22.04
CA TYR A 401 12.26 -38.13 21.63
C TYR A 401 11.61 -36.95 22.35
N LEU A 402 11.77 -36.87 23.67
CA LEU A 402 11.25 -35.76 24.49
C LEU A 402 11.88 -34.41 24.13
N GLY A 403 13.09 -34.43 23.59
CA GLY A 403 13.80 -33.25 23.12
C GLY A 403 13.35 -32.74 21.74
N ARG A 404 12.41 -33.39 21.05
CA ARG A 404 11.90 -32.91 19.76
C ARG A 404 10.92 -31.74 19.91
N LEU A 405 10.94 -30.84 18.93
CA LEU A 405 10.05 -29.67 18.94
C LEU A 405 8.56 -30.00 18.85
N ASP A 406 8.17 -31.04 18.11
CA ASP A 406 6.76 -31.46 18.02
C ASP A 406 6.20 -31.93 19.37
N VAL A 407 7.00 -32.68 20.13
CA VAL A 407 6.66 -33.09 21.50
C VAL A 407 6.61 -31.87 22.41
N ALA A 408 7.61 -30.99 22.33
CA ALA A 408 7.67 -29.78 23.12
C ALA A 408 6.49 -28.83 22.89
N LEU A 409 6.05 -28.66 21.64
CA LEU A 409 4.85 -27.88 21.31
C LEU A 409 3.57 -28.51 21.86
N LYS A 410 3.45 -29.84 21.85
CA LYS A 410 2.32 -30.52 22.51
C LYS A 410 2.31 -30.30 24.01
N VAL A 411 3.47 -30.32 24.68
CA VAL A 411 3.56 -29.94 26.10
C VAL A 411 3.04 -28.52 26.31
N LYS A 412 3.51 -27.57 25.49
CA LYS A 412 3.09 -26.18 25.53
C LYS A 412 1.57 -26.02 25.37
N TYR A 413 0.96 -26.71 24.41
CA TYR A 413 -0.47 -26.55 24.09
C TYR A 413 -1.38 -27.38 24.98
N ASP A 414 -1.06 -28.66 25.18
CA ASP A 414 -1.97 -29.64 25.78
C ASP A 414 -1.75 -29.83 27.29
N VAL A 415 -0.63 -29.34 27.84
CA VAL A 415 -0.34 -29.34 29.29
C VAL A 415 -0.46 -27.93 29.87
N PHE A 416 0.20 -26.94 29.26
CA PHE A 416 0.18 -25.56 29.77
C PHE A 416 -0.95 -24.69 29.19
N GLY A 417 -1.63 -25.12 28.12
CA GLY A 417 -2.72 -24.35 27.51
C GLY A 417 -2.27 -23.12 26.72
N TYR A 418 -0.98 -22.99 26.39
CA TYR A 418 -0.42 -21.81 25.75
C TYR A 418 -0.67 -21.78 24.25
N MET A 419 -1.87 -21.36 23.84
CA MET A 419 -2.27 -21.35 22.44
C MET A 419 -1.29 -20.61 21.50
N PRO A 420 -1.15 -21.06 20.23
CA PRO A 420 -0.33 -20.37 19.24
C PRO A 420 -0.77 -18.90 19.10
N SER A 421 0.18 -17.98 19.24
CA SER A 421 -0.07 -16.54 19.09
C SER A 421 0.57 -16.06 17.79
N TYR A 422 -0.25 -15.72 16.80
CA TYR A 422 0.21 -15.19 15.52
C TYR A 422 -0.66 -14.02 15.07
N VAL A 423 -0.17 -13.27 14.09
CA VAL A 423 -0.90 -12.20 13.41
C VAL A 423 -0.91 -12.43 11.91
N THR A 424 -1.88 -11.86 11.21
CA THR A 424 -1.90 -11.87 9.75
C THR A 424 -1.25 -10.62 9.18
N ILE A 425 -0.94 -10.63 7.89
CA ILE A 425 -0.45 -9.43 7.17
C ILE A 425 -1.44 -8.26 7.19
N ASN A 426 -2.72 -8.50 7.49
CA ASN A 426 -3.76 -7.48 7.48
C ASN A 426 -4.14 -7.00 8.88
N ASP A 427 -3.63 -7.63 9.95
CA ASP A 427 -3.93 -7.21 11.32
C ASP A 427 -3.38 -5.79 11.54
N GLU A 428 -4.16 -4.92 12.18
CA GLU A 428 -3.76 -3.54 12.45
C GLU A 428 -2.81 -3.43 13.65
N VAL A 429 -2.02 -2.35 13.73
CA VAL A 429 -1.05 -2.15 14.83
C VAL A 429 -1.65 -2.32 16.22
N GLU A 430 -2.86 -1.81 16.47
CA GLU A 430 -3.49 -1.92 17.78
C GLU A 430 -3.90 -3.38 18.11
N GLU A 431 -4.36 -4.14 17.12
CA GLU A 431 -4.59 -5.58 17.27
C GLU A 431 -3.28 -6.34 17.53
N ILE A 432 -2.22 -5.99 16.82
CA ILE A 432 -0.88 -6.58 17.00
C ILE A 432 -0.34 -6.27 18.40
N LYS A 433 -0.49 -5.03 18.90
CA LYS A 433 -0.11 -4.66 20.28
C LYS A 433 -0.86 -5.47 21.33
N ASN A 434 -2.17 -5.66 21.13
CA ASN A 434 -3.00 -6.46 22.02
C ASN A 434 -2.58 -7.94 22.04
N LYS A 435 -2.31 -8.52 20.86
CA LYS A 435 -1.83 -9.91 20.72
C LYS A 435 -0.39 -10.09 21.22
N MET A 436 0.44 -9.04 21.20
CA MET A 436 1.85 -9.12 21.62
C MET A 436 1.95 -9.47 23.10
N GLY A 437 1.17 -8.81 23.97
CA GLY A 437 1.15 -9.09 25.40
C GLY A 437 2.58 -9.18 25.99
N PRO A 438 2.94 -10.27 26.69
CA PRO A 438 4.28 -10.49 27.24
C PRO A 438 5.28 -11.08 26.22
N ASN A 439 4.83 -11.44 25.00
CA ASN A 439 5.67 -12.11 24.02
C ASN A 439 6.77 -11.18 23.50
N GLN A 440 7.96 -11.74 23.24
CA GLN A 440 9.08 -11.00 22.66
C GLN A 440 8.88 -10.72 21.16
N PHE A 441 8.12 -11.58 20.49
CA PHE A 441 7.74 -11.46 19.09
C PHE A 441 6.43 -12.19 18.81
N LEU A 442 5.81 -11.86 17.67
CA LEU A 442 4.70 -12.59 17.06
C LEU A 442 5.10 -13.05 15.68
N SER A 443 4.74 -14.29 15.33
CA SER A 443 4.79 -14.76 13.95
C SER A 443 3.73 -14.08 13.10
N VAL A 444 4.14 -13.64 11.92
CA VAL A 444 3.23 -13.16 10.87
C VAL A 444 2.97 -14.30 9.91
N VAL A 445 1.70 -14.64 9.72
CA VAL A 445 1.28 -15.74 8.85
C VAL A 445 0.44 -15.26 7.67
N MET A 446 0.50 -16.04 6.60
CA MET A 446 -0.40 -15.96 5.46
C MET A 446 -1.21 -17.25 5.37
N PHE A 447 -2.50 -17.12 5.09
CA PHE A 447 -3.40 -18.27 4.97
C PHE A 447 -3.32 -18.87 3.56
N ASP A 448 -3.14 -20.18 3.47
CA ASP A 448 -3.11 -20.97 2.23
C ASP A 448 -3.90 -22.27 2.43
N GLU A 449 -5.03 -22.40 1.75
CA GLU A 449 -5.86 -23.63 1.71
C GLU A 449 -6.19 -24.23 3.10
N GLY A 450 -6.52 -23.40 4.10
CA GLY A 450 -6.86 -23.92 5.44
C GLY A 450 -5.69 -23.94 6.42
N LYS A 451 -4.46 -23.70 5.96
CA LYS A 451 -3.23 -23.77 6.75
C LYS A 451 -2.53 -22.40 6.80
N ASN A 452 -1.74 -22.19 7.85
CA ASN A 452 -0.95 -20.96 8.03
C ASN A 452 0.49 -21.18 7.54
N ILE A 453 1.01 -20.24 6.76
CA ILE A 453 2.43 -20.22 6.33
C ILE A 453 3.11 -19.04 7.06
N PRO A 454 4.22 -19.26 7.76
CA PRO A 454 4.96 -18.16 8.37
C PRO A 454 5.73 -17.39 7.31
N ILE A 455 5.59 -16.08 7.31
CA ILE A 455 6.22 -15.18 6.32
C ILE A 455 7.08 -14.10 6.96
N GLY A 456 7.23 -14.09 8.28
CA GLY A 456 8.05 -13.12 9.00
C GLY A 456 7.64 -13.01 10.47
N VAL A 457 8.24 -12.05 11.17
CA VAL A 457 7.95 -11.78 12.58
C VAL A 457 7.84 -10.28 12.85
N ILE A 458 7.08 -9.94 13.88
CA ILE A 458 7.04 -8.59 14.48
C ILE A 458 7.60 -8.70 15.88
N ARG A 459 8.54 -7.83 16.24
CA ARG A 459 9.18 -7.84 17.56
C ARG A 459 8.53 -6.83 18.49
N ALA A 460 8.44 -7.18 19.77
CA ALA A 460 7.91 -6.28 20.79
C ALA A 460 8.72 -4.99 20.92
N ILE A 461 10.03 -5.04 20.70
CA ILE A 461 10.89 -3.84 20.76
C ILE A 461 10.57 -2.83 19.66
N ASP A 462 10.18 -3.31 18.47
CA ASP A 462 9.84 -2.43 17.36
C ASP A 462 8.49 -1.74 17.61
N LEU A 463 7.51 -2.45 18.18
CA LEU A 463 6.20 -1.88 18.53
C LEU A 463 6.25 -0.83 19.65
N LYS A 464 7.30 -0.84 20.48
CA LYS A 464 7.51 0.15 21.56
C LYS A 464 8.09 1.47 21.06
N LYS A 465 8.55 1.53 19.82
CA LYS A 465 9.07 2.76 19.22
C LYS A 465 7.95 3.79 19.09
N ARG A 466 8.29 5.06 19.31
CA ARG A 466 7.35 6.18 19.18
C ARG A 466 6.83 6.33 17.75
N THR A 467 7.70 6.11 16.77
CA THR A 467 7.41 6.22 15.35
C THR A 467 7.61 4.86 14.70
N LEU A 468 6.57 4.35 14.06
CA LEU A 468 6.57 3.05 13.36
C LEU A 468 6.57 3.20 11.83
N GLY A 469 6.37 4.42 11.33
CA GLY A 469 6.40 4.74 9.92
C GLY A 469 6.33 6.25 9.71
N THR A 470 6.44 6.68 8.46
CA THR A 470 6.49 8.11 8.12
C THR A 470 5.55 8.47 6.98
N VAL A 471 5.19 9.74 6.89
CA VAL A 471 4.23 10.24 5.90
C VAL A 471 4.75 11.49 5.19
N SER A 472 4.47 11.58 3.90
CA SER A 472 4.64 12.78 3.08
C SER A 472 3.29 13.29 2.59
N PHE A 473 2.97 14.54 2.85
CA PHE A 473 1.75 15.20 2.37
C PHE A 473 2.03 15.95 1.06
N ARG A 474 1.08 15.86 0.14
CA ARG A 474 1.08 16.56 -1.14
C ARG A 474 -0.26 17.25 -1.32
N ASP A 475 -0.20 18.56 -1.51
CA ASP A 475 -1.35 19.44 -1.70
C ASP A 475 -2.21 19.70 -0.45
N PHE A 476 -1.65 19.42 0.72
CA PHE A 476 -2.22 19.78 2.01
C PHE A 476 -1.14 19.69 3.08
N SER A 477 -1.43 20.21 4.26
CA SER A 477 -0.51 20.21 5.40
C SER A 477 -1.15 19.78 6.72
N SER A 478 -2.48 19.83 6.83
CA SER A 478 -3.19 19.55 8.08
C SER A 478 -3.32 18.06 8.37
N LYS A 479 -3.09 17.67 9.63
CA LYS A 479 -3.45 16.35 10.14
C LYS A 479 -4.95 16.14 10.29
N GLU A 480 -5.74 17.21 10.31
CA GLU A 480 -7.20 17.11 10.40
C GLU A 480 -7.82 16.69 9.07
N ASP A 481 -7.13 16.97 7.95
CA ASP A 481 -7.56 16.61 6.60
C ASP A 481 -7.39 15.12 6.29
N ILE A 482 -6.75 14.34 7.19
CA ILE A 482 -6.60 12.90 7.02
C ILE A 482 -6.51 12.19 8.38
N ASN A 483 -7.30 11.14 8.59
CA ASN A 483 -7.26 10.41 9.85
C ASN A 483 -5.93 9.64 9.97
N MET A 484 -4.93 10.22 10.64
CA MET A 484 -3.58 9.65 10.74
C MET A 484 -3.30 9.11 12.14
N SER A 485 -2.82 7.87 12.21
CA SER A 485 -2.43 7.25 13.48
C SER A 485 -1.26 7.97 14.15
N SER A 486 -1.24 7.98 15.50
CA SER A 486 -0.25 8.72 16.30
C SER A 486 1.19 8.17 16.20
N TYR A 487 1.36 6.93 15.78
CA TYR A 487 2.66 6.29 15.54
C TYR A 487 3.26 6.59 14.16
N LEU A 488 2.57 7.39 13.33
CA LEU A 488 3.08 7.90 12.07
C LEU A 488 3.58 9.34 12.25
N ASP A 489 4.71 9.65 11.63
CA ASP A 489 5.28 11.00 11.70
C ASP A 489 5.38 11.66 10.33
N VAL A 490 5.06 12.95 10.25
CA VAL A 490 5.06 13.69 8.98
C VAL A 490 6.45 14.26 8.75
N ILE A 491 7.10 13.84 7.65
CA ILE A 491 8.48 14.20 7.36
C ILE A 491 8.64 15.10 6.13
N SER A 492 7.64 15.16 5.25
CA SER A 492 7.70 15.99 4.03
C SER A 492 6.33 16.56 3.73
N VAL A 493 6.27 17.87 3.45
CA VAL A 493 5.04 18.57 3.06
C VAL A 493 5.35 19.48 1.89
N ILE A 494 4.57 19.33 0.81
CA ILE A 494 4.59 20.24 -0.35
C ILE A 494 3.14 20.66 -0.56
N ASP A 495 2.86 21.95 -0.37
CA ASP A 495 1.51 22.49 -0.28
C ASP A 495 1.46 23.92 -0.86
N HIS A 496 0.28 24.38 -1.24
CA HIS A 496 0.00 25.76 -1.66
C HIS A 496 -1.19 26.37 -0.91
N HIS A 497 -1.83 25.61 -0.02
CA HIS A 497 -2.93 26.06 0.83
C HIS A 497 -2.45 26.79 2.08
N LYS A 498 -3.41 27.29 2.86
CA LYS A 498 -3.15 27.81 4.21
C LYS A 498 -2.61 26.68 5.08
N THR A 499 -1.40 26.90 5.59
CA THR A 499 -0.67 25.86 6.30
C THR A 499 -1.10 25.67 7.75
N SER A 500 -1.26 24.40 8.15
CA SER A 500 -1.34 23.98 9.56
C SER A 500 -0.61 22.64 9.69
N LEU A 501 0.42 22.54 10.53
CA LEU A 501 1.16 21.28 10.72
C LEU A 501 1.58 21.12 12.17
N ASN A 502 1.26 19.98 12.76
CA ASN A 502 1.73 19.58 14.09
C ASN A 502 2.47 18.24 13.98
N THR A 503 3.79 18.25 14.02
CA THR A 503 4.62 17.04 13.83
C THR A 503 5.68 16.92 14.93
N LEU A 504 6.11 15.70 15.20
CA LEU A 504 7.03 15.40 16.31
C LEU A 504 8.50 15.54 15.90
N SER A 505 8.80 15.37 14.61
CA SER A 505 10.13 15.55 14.04
C SER A 505 10.16 16.72 13.05
N PRO A 506 11.31 17.38 12.85
CA PRO A 506 11.46 18.43 11.84
C PRO A 506 11.15 17.90 10.43
N PRO A 507 10.13 18.45 9.74
CA PRO A 507 9.78 18.05 8.38
C PRO A 507 10.58 18.88 7.36
N CYS A 508 10.75 18.33 6.16
CA CYS A 508 11.01 19.15 4.97
C CYS A 508 9.68 19.77 4.53
N MET A 509 9.56 21.09 4.56
CA MET A 509 8.31 21.77 4.25
C MET A 509 8.52 22.85 3.20
N ILE A 510 7.75 22.77 2.11
CA ILE A 510 7.79 23.74 1.02
C ILE A 510 6.38 24.19 0.74
N VAL A 511 6.12 25.47 1.01
CA VAL A 511 4.84 26.12 0.76
C VAL A 511 5.07 27.33 -0.12
N SER A 512 4.25 27.50 -1.15
CA SER A 512 4.30 28.66 -2.03
C SER A 512 2.91 29.09 -2.44
N ASP A 513 2.73 30.39 -2.66
CA ASP A 513 1.57 30.94 -3.34
C ASP A 513 1.65 30.63 -4.84
N VAL A 514 1.01 29.54 -5.24
CA VAL A 514 0.84 29.06 -6.61
C VAL A 514 -0.59 28.52 -6.72
N GLN A 515 -1.09 28.35 -7.95
CA GLN A 515 -2.43 27.78 -8.13
C GLN A 515 -2.46 26.25 -8.11
N SER A 516 -1.33 25.60 -8.32
CA SER A 516 -1.20 24.14 -8.33
C SER A 516 0.07 23.73 -7.59
N THR A 517 -0.02 22.74 -6.70
CA THR A 517 1.12 22.17 -5.98
C THR A 517 2.15 21.58 -6.96
N ASN A 518 1.71 21.12 -8.15
CA ASN A 518 2.62 20.61 -9.17
C ASN A 518 3.53 21.67 -9.81
N THR A 519 3.23 22.98 -9.68
CA THR A 519 4.19 24.04 -9.99
C THR A 519 5.43 23.95 -9.10
N ILE A 520 5.24 23.67 -7.80
CA ILE A 520 6.34 23.49 -6.83
C ILE A 520 7.11 22.20 -7.14
N MET A 521 6.40 21.10 -7.42
CA MET A 521 7.01 19.82 -7.79
C MET A 521 7.85 19.94 -9.07
N ALA A 522 7.37 20.68 -10.07
CA ALA A 522 8.11 20.95 -11.31
C ALA A 522 9.42 21.71 -11.04
N GLN A 523 9.37 22.74 -10.20
CA GLN A 523 10.57 23.47 -9.79
C GLN A 523 11.63 22.53 -9.18
N MET A 524 11.23 21.76 -8.17
CA MET A 524 12.17 20.87 -7.48
C MET A 524 12.75 19.82 -8.43
N SER A 525 11.91 19.30 -9.32
CA SER A 525 12.32 18.35 -10.34
C SER A 525 13.31 18.97 -11.32
N PHE A 526 13.13 20.21 -11.75
CA PHE A 526 14.10 20.91 -12.60
C PHE A 526 15.46 21.04 -11.95
N GLU A 527 15.50 21.45 -10.67
CA GLU A 527 16.78 21.64 -9.99
C GLU A 527 17.56 20.34 -9.80
N ILE A 528 16.87 19.21 -9.65
CA ILE A 528 17.50 17.87 -9.60
C ILE A 528 17.88 17.44 -11.02
N ASN A 529 16.94 17.51 -11.95
CA ASN A 529 17.09 16.95 -13.28
C ASN A 529 18.16 17.68 -14.10
N ASP A 530 18.33 19.00 -13.90
CA ASP A 530 19.39 19.78 -14.53
C ASP A 530 20.79 19.31 -14.13
N ARG A 531 20.97 18.63 -13.00
CA ARG A 531 22.27 18.12 -12.55
C ARG A 531 22.64 16.77 -13.13
N TYR A 532 21.67 16.01 -13.65
CA TYR A 532 21.88 14.59 -14.02
C TYR A 532 21.29 14.21 -15.38
N SER A 533 20.42 15.03 -15.98
CA SER A 533 19.78 14.75 -17.26
C SER A 533 20.50 15.41 -18.43
N VAL A 534 20.76 14.61 -19.46
CA VAL A 534 21.34 15.05 -20.74
C VAL A 534 20.37 14.91 -21.92
N TYR A 535 19.08 14.65 -21.65
CA TYR A 535 18.03 14.47 -22.68
C TYR A 535 18.36 13.42 -23.75
N ASN A 536 19.23 12.45 -23.40
CA ASN A 536 19.77 11.45 -24.33
C ASN A 536 20.52 12.06 -25.52
N MET A 537 21.09 13.26 -25.34
CA MET A 537 22.02 13.90 -26.27
C MET A 537 23.42 13.32 -26.08
N LYS A 538 24.10 13.06 -27.19
CA LYS A 538 25.52 12.69 -27.19
C LYS A 538 26.39 13.94 -27.02
N LYS A 539 27.61 13.76 -26.50
CA LYS A 539 28.60 14.86 -26.38
C LYS A 539 28.79 15.62 -27.71
N SER A 540 28.94 14.89 -28.81
CA SER A 540 29.06 15.46 -30.15
C SER A 540 27.84 16.29 -30.61
N GLU A 541 26.65 15.95 -30.13
CA GLU A 541 25.42 16.71 -30.45
C GLU A 541 25.35 18.00 -29.64
N ILE A 542 25.76 17.94 -28.36
CA ILE A 542 25.86 19.10 -27.47
C ILE A 542 26.92 20.08 -28.00
N ASP A 543 28.13 19.60 -28.31
CA ASP A 543 29.23 20.44 -28.80
C ASP A 543 28.84 21.16 -30.11
N LYS A 544 28.25 20.44 -31.08
CA LYS A 544 27.71 21.04 -32.31
C LYS A 544 26.66 22.10 -32.02
N GLN A 545 25.80 21.88 -31.03
CA GLN A 545 24.79 22.87 -30.69
C GLN A 545 25.40 24.11 -30.03
N ILE A 546 26.40 23.94 -29.17
CA ILE A 546 27.14 25.06 -28.57
C ILE A 546 27.75 25.92 -29.68
N GLU A 547 28.45 25.32 -30.64
CA GLU A 547 29.02 26.03 -31.79
C GLU A 547 27.99 26.82 -32.61
N MET A 548 26.76 26.29 -32.77
CA MET A 548 25.69 26.97 -33.50
C MET A 548 25.07 28.17 -32.76
N VAL A 549 25.22 28.22 -31.43
CA VAL A 549 24.58 29.22 -30.57
C VAL A 549 25.59 30.24 -30.05
N ILE A 550 26.86 29.86 -29.91
CA ILE A 550 27.94 30.73 -29.44
C ILE A 550 28.11 31.90 -30.41
N GLY A 551 28.21 33.12 -29.86
CA GLY A 551 28.30 34.36 -30.66
C GLY A 551 26.96 35.02 -31.02
N LYS A 552 25.81 34.36 -30.80
CA LYS A 552 24.50 35.03 -30.90
C LYS A 552 24.26 35.90 -29.66
N LYS A 553 24.12 37.22 -29.83
CA LYS A 553 23.94 38.20 -28.72
C LYS A 553 22.54 38.23 -28.09
N GLU A 554 21.67 37.27 -28.39
CA GLU A 554 20.31 37.23 -27.88
C GLU A 554 20.25 36.60 -26.48
N LYS A 555 19.46 37.17 -25.55
CA LYS A 555 19.27 36.63 -24.19
C LYS A 555 18.86 35.14 -24.18
N ARG A 556 17.97 34.76 -25.11
CA ARG A 556 17.56 33.37 -25.36
C ARG A 556 18.73 32.44 -25.70
N SER A 557 19.74 32.95 -26.40
CA SER A 557 20.95 32.18 -26.71
C SER A 557 21.77 31.89 -25.45
N ASN A 558 21.80 32.80 -24.47
CA ASN A 558 22.53 32.60 -23.21
C ASN A 558 21.91 31.50 -22.32
N GLU A 559 20.58 31.46 -22.19
CA GLU A 559 19.90 30.39 -21.42
C GLU A 559 20.09 29.01 -22.04
N ILE A 560 20.00 28.93 -23.38
CA ILE A 560 20.31 27.70 -24.12
C ILE A 560 21.76 27.29 -23.89
N LEU A 561 22.72 28.22 -23.98
CA LEU A 561 24.13 27.94 -23.72
C LEU A 561 24.37 27.46 -22.29
N LYS A 562 23.74 28.07 -21.30
CA LYS A 562 23.83 27.65 -19.89
C LYS A 562 23.40 26.20 -19.71
N ARG A 563 22.25 25.80 -20.27
CA ARG A 563 21.76 24.41 -20.22
C ARG A 563 22.69 23.45 -20.98
N LEU A 564 23.22 23.85 -22.13
CA LEU A 564 24.16 23.03 -22.91
C LEU A 564 25.49 22.82 -22.19
N PHE A 565 26.08 23.87 -21.62
CA PHE A 565 27.31 23.77 -20.83
C PHE A 565 27.11 22.89 -19.60
N GLN A 566 25.95 23.00 -18.93
CA GLN A 566 25.61 22.12 -17.82
C GLN A 566 25.55 20.65 -18.26
N LYS A 567 24.89 20.33 -19.38
CA LYS A 567 24.86 18.96 -19.92
C LYS A 567 26.23 18.44 -20.34
N LYS A 568 27.06 19.31 -20.93
CA LYS A 568 28.46 18.98 -21.24
C LYS A 568 29.23 18.61 -19.98
N ASN A 569 29.10 19.41 -18.92
CA ASN A 569 29.74 19.14 -17.63
C ASN A 569 29.29 17.79 -17.04
N ILE A 570 28.01 17.42 -17.16
CA ILE A 570 27.49 16.12 -16.70
C ILE A 570 28.19 14.97 -17.43
N LEU A 571 28.29 15.05 -18.77
CA LEU A 571 28.95 14.02 -19.57
C LEU A 571 30.46 13.94 -19.30
N GLU A 572 31.11 15.06 -19.00
CA GLU A 572 32.54 15.13 -18.71
C GLU A 572 32.92 14.57 -17.34
N LYS A 573 32.04 14.74 -16.34
CA LYS A 573 32.23 14.15 -15.00
C LYS A 573 32.13 12.61 -14.99
N LYS A 574 31.67 11.98 -16.09
CA LYS A 574 31.49 10.52 -16.24
C LYS A 574 30.82 9.87 -15.02
N GLU A 575 29.79 10.50 -14.48
CA GLU A 575 29.07 9.94 -13.34
C GLU A 575 28.21 8.75 -13.77
N LYS A 576 28.11 7.73 -12.91
CA LYS A 576 27.26 6.54 -13.12
C LYS A 576 25.75 6.86 -13.05
N TYR A 577 25.41 8.08 -12.68
CA TYR A 577 24.05 8.55 -12.44
C TYR A 577 23.33 8.89 -13.75
N PHE A 578 22.01 8.71 -13.76
CA PHE A 578 21.18 8.99 -14.93
C PHE A 578 19.76 9.35 -14.54
N ILE A 579 19.11 10.10 -15.42
CA ILE A 579 17.66 10.24 -15.46
C ILE A 579 17.19 9.83 -16.85
N HIS A 580 16.30 8.84 -16.88
CA HIS A 580 15.81 8.33 -18.15
C HIS A 580 14.88 9.38 -18.80
N PRO A 581 15.13 9.79 -20.06
CA PRO A 581 14.42 10.91 -20.70
C PRO A 581 12.91 10.69 -20.79
N TYR A 582 12.48 9.43 -20.93
CA TYR A 582 11.05 9.11 -20.96
C TYR A 582 10.37 9.36 -19.61
N ARG A 583 11.04 9.02 -18.50
CA ARG A 583 10.50 9.27 -17.17
C ARG A 583 10.43 10.76 -16.87
N GLU A 584 11.47 11.50 -17.24
CA GLU A 584 11.48 12.96 -17.09
C GLU A 584 10.36 13.62 -17.92
N PHE A 585 10.18 13.19 -19.18
CA PHE A 585 9.11 13.68 -20.02
C PHE A 585 7.71 13.42 -19.43
N LEU A 586 7.45 12.21 -18.93
CA LEU A 586 6.17 11.85 -18.32
C LEU A 586 5.88 12.64 -17.04
N GLU A 587 6.91 12.88 -16.22
CA GLU A 587 6.77 13.72 -15.04
C GLU A 587 6.34 15.13 -15.42
N TYR A 588 7.06 15.75 -16.35
CA TYR A 588 6.73 17.11 -16.81
C TYR A 588 5.35 17.18 -17.47
N LEU A 589 4.98 16.16 -18.23
CA LEU A 589 3.67 16.06 -18.86
C LEU A 589 2.56 16.00 -17.80
N HIS A 590 2.73 15.19 -16.74
CA HIS A 590 1.75 15.09 -15.66
C HIS A 590 1.64 16.40 -14.88
N PHE A 591 2.77 17.04 -14.52
CA PHE A 591 2.75 18.35 -13.86
C PHE A 591 2.03 19.39 -14.71
N LEU A 592 2.28 19.41 -16.01
CA LEU A 592 1.61 20.31 -16.93
C LEU A 592 0.09 20.11 -16.93
N PHE A 593 -0.40 18.87 -16.87
CA PHE A 593 -1.84 18.60 -16.81
C PHE A 593 -2.50 18.97 -15.49
N ALA A 594 -1.83 18.69 -14.37
CA ALA A 594 -2.28 19.13 -13.05
C ALA A 594 -2.43 20.67 -13.03
N ILE A 595 -1.38 21.39 -13.46
CA ILE A 595 -1.41 22.85 -13.51
C ILE A 595 -2.54 23.35 -14.44
N LEU A 596 -2.76 22.73 -15.59
CA LEU A 596 -3.86 23.14 -16.48
C LEU A 596 -5.26 22.98 -15.86
N ASP A 597 -5.47 21.93 -15.07
CA ASP A 597 -6.77 21.64 -14.47
C ASP A 597 -7.08 22.66 -13.36
N ASP A 598 -6.15 22.88 -12.43
CA ASP A 598 -6.31 23.82 -11.32
C ASP A 598 -6.38 25.28 -11.76
N THR A 599 -5.59 25.63 -12.77
CA THR A 599 -5.58 27.00 -13.33
C THR A 599 -6.78 27.28 -14.24
N ASP A 600 -7.64 26.29 -14.48
CA ASP A 600 -8.77 26.35 -15.42
C ASP A 600 -8.29 26.83 -16.81
N LEU A 601 -7.28 26.15 -17.34
CA LEU A 601 -6.58 26.49 -18.58
C LEU A 601 -5.88 27.87 -18.54
N LEU A 602 -5.06 28.09 -17.51
CA LEU A 602 -4.30 29.33 -17.29
C LEU A 602 -5.15 30.60 -17.08
N MET A 603 -6.44 30.44 -16.75
CA MET A 603 -7.32 31.57 -16.43
C MET A 603 -7.09 32.14 -15.02
N LYS A 604 -6.65 31.29 -14.09
CA LYS A 604 -6.19 31.70 -12.75
C LYS A 604 -4.76 31.23 -12.62
N VAL A 605 -3.81 32.15 -12.61
CA VAL A 605 -2.39 31.81 -12.57
C VAL A 605 -1.66 32.82 -11.74
N SER A 606 -0.69 32.36 -10.95
CA SER A 606 0.37 33.21 -10.44
C SER A 606 1.44 33.41 -11.51
N LYS A 607 2.33 34.37 -11.29
CA LYS A 607 3.52 34.55 -12.12
C LYS A 607 4.41 33.30 -12.12
N ARG A 608 4.52 32.64 -10.97
CA ARG A 608 5.33 31.42 -10.79
C ARG A 608 4.75 30.27 -11.61
N ASP A 609 3.42 30.10 -11.62
CA ASP A 609 2.74 29.11 -12.48
C ASP A 609 3.13 29.32 -13.94
N ILE A 610 3.05 30.55 -14.46
CA ILE A 610 3.41 30.88 -15.84
C ILE A 610 4.88 30.56 -16.15
N GLU A 611 5.82 30.94 -15.29
CA GLU A 611 7.26 30.72 -15.49
C GLU A 611 7.62 29.23 -15.58
N TYR A 612 7.09 28.43 -14.66
CA TYR A 612 7.33 26.98 -14.66
C TYR A 612 6.56 26.26 -15.76
N PHE A 613 5.37 26.73 -16.13
CA PHE A 613 4.61 26.20 -17.25
C PHE A 613 5.35 26.37 -18.59
N VAL A 614 5.91 27.55 -18.85
CA VAL A 614 6.75 27.80 -20.03
C VAL A 614 7.98 26.89 -20.02
N SER A 615 8.62 26.76 -18.85
CA SER A 615 9.80 25.91 -18.68
C SER A 615 9.49 24.43 -18.93
N LEU A 616 8.33 23.92 -18.47
CA LEU A 616 7.87 22.56 -18.74
C LEU A 616 7.76 22.31 -20.25
N LEU A 617 7.06 23.19 -20.98
CA LEU A 617 6.90 23.08 -22.43
C LEU A 617 8.23 23.11 -23.18
N ASN A 618 9.12 24.04 -22.84
CA ASN A 618 10.44 24.16 -23.45
C ASN A 618 11.32 22.91 -23.19
N ARG A 619 11.32 22.39 -21.96
CA ARG A 619 12.08 21.19 -21.57
C ARG A 619 11.53 19.94 -22.23
N MET A 620 10.21 19.74 -22.20
CA MET A 620 9.55 18.62 -22.87
C MET A 620 9.85 18.61 -24.36
N LYS A 621 9.78 19.77 -25.01
CA LYS A 621 10.19 19.89 -26.41
C LYS A 621 11.65 19.49 -26.59
N SER A 622 12.53 20.00 -25.74
CA SER A 622 13.97 19.74 -25.81
C SER A 622 14.32 18.25 -25.69
N ILE A 623 13.63 17.53 -24.81
CA ILE A 623 13.75 16.07 -24.66
C ILE A 623 13.38 15.35 -25.96
N ILE A 624 12.26 15.74 -26.58
CA ILE A 624 11.74 15.08 -27.80
C ILE A 624 12.66 15.30 -28.99
N VAL A 625 13.11 16.55 -29.20
CA VAL A 625 13.96 16.88 -30.35
C VAL A 625 15.43 16.58 -30.10
N LYS A 626 15.80 16.11 -28.89
CA LYS A 626 17.18 15.87 -28.44
C LYS A 626 18.08 17.09 -28.69
N LYS A 627 17.56 18.26 -28.35
CA LYS A 627 18.20 19.55 -28.61
C LYS A 627 17.64 20.58 -27.62
N GLU A 628 18.49 21.44 -27.07
CA GLU A 628 18.01 22.55 -26.24
C GLU A 628 17.24 23.56 -27.10
N VAL A 629 15.96 23.75 -26.81
CA VAL A 629 15.08 24.67 -27.54
C VAL A 629 14.12 25.39 -26.61
N GLU A 630 13.76 26.62 -26.98
CA GLU A 630 12.70 27.38 -26.33
C GLU A 630 11.61 27.63 -27.36
N ILE A 631 10.44 27.03 -27.20
CA ILE A 631 9.30 27.21 -28.09
C ILE A 631 8.39 28.35 -27.65
N ILE A 632 8.53 28.79 -26.40
CA ILE A 632 7.83 29.94 -25.83
C ILE A 632 8.86 30.78 -25.07
N ASP A 633 8.86 32.08 -25.34
CA ASP A 633 9.56 33.09 -24.57
C ASP A 633 8.53 34.14 -24.12
N ILE A 634 8.65 34.56 -22.86
CA ILE A 634 7.81 35.57 -22.22
C ILE A 634 8.66 36.68 -21.58
N SER A 635 9.98 36.63 -21.78
CA SER A 635 10.92 37.59 -21.17
C SER A 635 10.87 38.98 -21.82
N ASP A 636 10.30 39.08 -23.02
CA ASP A 636 9.97 40.30 -23.75
C ASP A 636 8.67 40.96 -23.29
N LEU A 637 7.85 40.27 -22.48
CA LEU A 637 6.60 40.84 -21.97
C LEU A 637 6.88 41.78 -20.79
N GLU A 638 6.28 42.97 -20.84
CA GLU A 638 6.29 43.92 -19.71
C GLU A 638 5.59 43.31 -18.50
N LYS A 639 6.17 43.49 -17.31
CA LYS A 639 5.64 42.99 -16.03
C LYS A 639 4.60 43.95 -15.44
N ASP A 640 3.62 44.33 -16.25
CA ASP A 640 2.47 45.17 -15.88
C ASP A 640 1.30 44.33 -15.33
N GLU A 641 0.18 44.98 -14.97
CA GLU A 641 -1.03 44.29 -14.49
C GLU A 641 -1.61 43.30 -15.53
N ASN A 642 -1.31 43.52 -16.81
CA ASN A 642 -1.77 42.67 -17.91
C ASN A 642 -0.78 41.53 -18.26
N PHE A 643 0.36 41.43 -17.56
CA PHE A 643 1.40 40.46 -17.84
C PHE A 643 0.86 39.03 -17.87
N LEU A 644 0.07 38.65 -16.86
CA LEU A 644 -0.46 37.30 -16.73
C LEU A 644 -1.39 36.95 -17.90
N GLU A 645 -2.26 37.87 -18.30
CA GLU A 645 -3.16 37.68 -19.43
C GLU A 645 -2.39 37.58 -20.75
N LYS A 646 -1.43 38.49 -20.99
CA LYS A 646 -0.57 38.48 -22.18
C LYS A 646 0.23 37.17 -22.28
N ALA A 647 0.82 36.73 -21.17
CA ALA A 647 1.62 35.51 -21.09
C ALA A 647 0.76 34.24 -21.29
N ALA A 648 -0.37 34.12 -20.59
CA ALA A 648 -1.30 33.01 -20.76
C ALA A 648 -1.80 32.92 -22.21
N ASN A 649 -2.19 34.05 -22.81
CA ASN A 649 -2.60 34.11 -24.21
C ASN A 649 -1.49 33.64 -25.16
N ARG A 650 -0.23 34.03 -24.92
CA ARG A 650 0.90 33.58 -25.74
C ARG A 650 1.12 32.07 -25.62
N ILE A 651 1.02 31.51 -24.41
CA ILE A 651 1.15 30.08 -24.17
C ILE A 651 0.03 29.31 -24.89
N LEU A 652 -1.23 29.72 -24.73
CA LEU A 652 -2.39 29.03 -25.31
C LEU A 652 -2.44 29.09 -26.83
N LYS A 653 -1.87 30.14 -27.44
CA LYS A 653 -1.68 30.30 -28.89
C LYS A 653 -0.47 29.55 -29.43
N ASN A 654 0.37 28.95 -28.59
CA ASN A 654 1.49 28.16 -29.07
C ASN A 654 1.00 26.85 -29.71
N LYS A 655 1.56 26.48 -30.87
CA LYS A 655 1.17 25.28 -31.61
C LYS A 655 1.35 23.99 -30.80
N GLU A 656 2.44 23.87 -30.05
CA GLU A 656 2.72 22.67 -29.24
C GLU A 656 1.70 22.55 -28.11
N MET A 657 1.43 23.66 -27.42
CA MET A 657 0.44 23.73 -26.36
C MET A 657 -0.96 23.38 -26.88
N TYR A 658 -1.35 23.93 -28.03
CA TYR A 658 -2.61 23.60 -28.69
C TYR A 658 -2.80 22.12 -28.93
N LEU A 659 -1.77 21.42 -29.44
CA LEU A 659 -1.85 20.00 -29.71
C LEU A 659 -2.09 19.18 -28.42
N ILE A 660 -1.55 19.62 -27.29
CA ILE A 660 -1.71 19.00 -25.98
C ILE A 660 -3.17 19.15 -25.50
N TYR A 661 -3.66 20.38 -25.29
CA TYR A 661 -5.01 20.57 -24.74
C TYR A 661 -6.11 20.19 -25.74
N LYS A 662 -5.87 20.28 -27.05
CA LYS A 662 -6.82 19.82 -28.08
C LYS A 662 -7.19 18.35 -27.89
N LYS A 663 -6.21 17.48 -27.59
CA LYS A 663 -6.47 16.04 -27.42
C LYS A 663 -7.42 15.76 -26.24
N ILE A 664 -7.22 16.47 -25.13
CA ILE A 664 -8.07 16.41 -23.94
C ILE A 664 -9.46 16.98 -24.25
N TYR A 665 -9.53 18.16 -24.85
CA TYR A 665 -10.80 18.83 -25.16
C TYR A 665 -11.66 18.00 -26.09
N LEU A 666 -11.06 17.36 -27.10
CA LEU A 666 -11.80 16.45 -27.99
C LEU A 666 -12.39 15.24 -27.25
N HIS A 667 -11.74 14.74 -26.20
CA HIS A 667 -12.30 13.68 -25.37
C HIS A 667 -13.41 14.21 -24.45
N LYS A 668 -13.16 15.31 -23.73
CA LYS A 668 -14.18 15.97 -22.90
C LYS A 668 -15.44 16.32 -23.71
N GLU A 669 -15.29 16.80 -24.95
CA GLU A 669 -16.38 17.05 -25.92
C GLU A 669 -17.20 15.78 -26.20
N LYS A 670 -16.55 14.62 -26.43
CA LYS A 670 -17.24 13.35 -26.68
C LYS A 670 -17.94 12.80 -25.44
N ASP A 671 -17.32 12.94 -24.26
CA ASP A 671 -17.87 12.41 -23.02
C ASP A 671 -19.07 13.18 -22.53
N ILE A 672 -19.13 14.50 -22.72
CA ILE A 672 -20.34 15.28 -22.43
C ILE A 672 -21.52 14.73 -23.24
N GLU A 673 -21.33 14.45 -24.53
CA GLU A 673 -22.38 13.85 -25.35
C GLU A 673 -22.78 12.45 -24.85
N LYS A 674 -21.80 11.63 -24.45
CA LYS A 674 -22.04 10.30 -23.87
C LYS A 674 -22.79 10.37 -22.53
N ASN A 675 -22.47 11.34 -21.68
CA ASN A 675 -23.11 11.55 -20.38
C ASN A 675 -24.53 12.07 -20.54
N ILE A 676 -24.79 12.99 -21.48
CA ILE A 676 -26.14 13.39 -21.87
C ILE A 676 -26.93 12.15 -22.34
N LYS A 677 -26.36 11.33 -23.24
CA LYS A 677 -27.00 10.09 -23.73
C LYS A 677 -27.34 9.12 -22.60
N LYS A 678 -26.44 8.93 -21.63
CA LYS A 678 -26.66 8.03 -20.48
C LYS A 678 -27.74 8.56 -19.54
N CYS A 679 -27.74 9.86 -19.26
CA CYS A 679 -28.75 10.50 -18.41
C CYS A 679 -30.15 10.43 -19.03
N VAL A 680 -30.25 10.59 -20.36
CA VAL A 680 -31.52 10.48 -21.09
C VAL A 680 -32.07 9.05 -21.12
N LYS A 681 -31.19 8.04 -21.06
CA LYS A 681 -31.55 6.62 -21.06
C LYS A 681 -31.72 6.01 -19.66
N ASP A 682 -31.79 6.83 -18.62
CA ASP A 682 -31.96 6.43 -17.21
C ASP A 682 -30.84 5.57 -16.63
N LYS A 683 -29.63 5.65 -17.20
CA LYS A 683 -28.52 4.79 -16.77
C LYS A 683 -27.55 5.46 -15.80
N SER A 684 -27.56 6.80 -15.67
CA SER A 684 -26.57 7.53 -14.84
C SER A 684 -26.89 9.01 -14.66
N PHE A 685 -26.71 9.54 -13.44
CA PHE A 685 -26.74 10.98 -13.12
C PHE A 685 -25.36 11.67 -13.22
N SER A 686 -24.36 11.01 -13.83
CA SER A 686 -22.97 11.49 -13.91
C SER A 686 -22.79 12.88 -14.55
N ILE A 687 -23.74 13.37 -15.35
CA ILE A 687 -23.69 14.74 -15.88
C ILE A 687 -23.86 15.82 -14.79
N PHE A 688 -24.46 15.45 -13.66
CA PHE A 688 -24.70 16.30 -12.50
C PHE A 688 -23.82 15.93 -11.29
N SER A 689 -22.72 15.20 -11.49
CA SER A 689 -21.86 14.74 -10.38
C SER A 689 -21.11 15.88 -9.70
N ASP A 690 -20.81 16.96 -10.43
CA ASP A 690 -20.07 18.10 -9.90
C ASP A 690 -20.98 19.01 -9.05
N VAL A 691 -21.27 18.57 -7.83
CA VAL A 691 -22.12 19.27 -6.83
C VAL A 691 -21.36 19.44 -5.52
N LYS A 692 -21.48 20.62 -4.88
CA LYS A 692 -20.98 20.87 -3.52
C LYS A 692 -22.11 21.31 -2.62
N ILE A 693 -22.08 20.87 -1.37
CA ILE A 693 -22.92 21.40 -0.29
C ILE A 693 -22.18 22.60 0.29
N GLN A 694 -22.86 23.74 0.42
CA GLN A 694 -22.27 24.98 0.89
C GLN A 694 -23.16 25.61 1.95
N ASN A 695 -22.52 26.18 2.98
CA ASN A 695 -23.19 26.83 4.12
C ASN A 695 -24.25 25.96 4.82
N ARG A 696 -24.14 24.63 4.70
CA ARG A 696 -25.06 23.60 5.24
C ARG A 696 -26.51 23.67 4.76
N CYS A 697 -26.93 24.68 3.97
CA CYS A 697 -28.29 24.80 3.45
C CYS A 697 -28.42 24.78 1.92
N ALA A 698 -27.33 24.99 1.18
CA ALA A 698 -27.37 25.10 -0.27
C ALA A 698 -26.62 23.95 -0.95
N ARG A 699 -27.25 23.36 -1.98
CA ARG A 699 -26.66 22.38 -2.88
C ARG A 699 -26.41 23.03 -4.24
N VAL A 700 -25.14 23.27 -4.58
CA VAL A 700 -24.74 23.97 -5.81
C VAL A 700 -24.01 23.04 -6.77
N GLY A 701 -24.60 22.79 -7.92
CA GLY A 701 -24.03 22.02 -9.02
C GLY A 701 -23.59 22.86 -10.21
N GLN A 702 -22.70 22.31 -11.03
CA GLN A 702 -22.28 22.91 -12.29
C GLN A 702 -22.12 21.84 -13.39
N THR A 703 -22.45 22.21 -14.62
CA THR A 703 -22.15 21.43 -15.83
C THR A 703 -21.60 22.39 -16.89
N LYS A 704 -20.37 22.12 -17.34
CA LYS A 704 -19.73 22.83 -18.45
C LYS A 704 -20.02 22.09 -19.75
N ILE A 705 -20.49 22.79 -20.79
CA ILE A 705 -20.87 22.24 -22.09
C ILE A 705 -20.02 22.92 -23.18
N PHE A 706 -19.38 22.15 -24.06
CA PHE A 706 -18.72 22.77 -25.21
C PHE A 706 -19.74 23.24 -26.23
N PHE A 707 -19.41 24.31 -26.96
CA PHE A 707 -20.27 24.87 -28.01
C PHE A 707 -20.84 23.81 -28.98
N LYS A 708 -20.04 22.82 -29.39
CA LYS A 708 -20.50 21.74 -30.29
C LYS A 708 -21.59 20.86 -29.67
N ASN A 709 -21.56 20.66 -28.36
CA ASN A 709 -22.53 19.85 -27.64
C ASN A 709 -23.84 20.60 -27.34
N VAL A 710 -23.87 21.93 -27.45
CA VAL A 710 -25.04 22.76 -27.10
C VAL A 710 -26.30 22.33 -27.87
N LYS A 711 -26.20 22.10 -29.19
CA LYS A 711 -27.33 21.63 -29.99
C LYS A 711 -27.91 20.31 -29.46
N TYR A 712 -27.03 19.41 -29.04
CA TYR A 712 -27.42 18.11 -28.50
C TYR A 712 -28.02 18.24 -27.09
N PHE A 713 -27.46 19.13 -26.26
CA PHE A 713 -28.01 19.47 -24.95
C PHE A 713 -29.41 20.05 -25.08
N GLU A 714 -29.62 21.08 -25.91
CA GLU A 714 -30.93 21.73 -26.11
C GLU A 714 -32.00 20.72 -26.55
N LYS A 715 -31.65 19.77 -27.44
CA LYS A 715 -32.56 18.69 -27.88
C LYS A 715 -33.07 17.83 -26.70
N ASN A 716 -32.26 17.63 -25.67
CA ASN A 716 -32.55 16.73 -24.54
C ASN A 716 -32.83 17.46 -23.21
N LYS A 717 -32.77 18.79 -23.21
CA LYS A 717 -32.79 19.65 -22.02
C LYS A 717 -33.99 19.44 -21.10
N ASN A 718 -35.19 19.26 -21.65
CA ASN A 718 -36.39 19.01 -20.82
C ASN A 718 -36.27 17.70 -20.01
N ILE A 719 -35.71 16.65 -20.62
CA ILE A 719 -35.47 15.36 -19.95
C ILE A 719 -34.40 15.52 -18.87
N LEU A 720 -33.31 16.24 -19.18
CA LEU A 720 -32.23 16.51 -18.22
C LEU A 720 -32.73 17.31 -17.00
N LYS A 721 -33.54 18.36 -17.20
CA LYS A 721 -34.16 19.14 -16.12
C LYS A 721 -35.06 18.29 -15.24
N LYS A 722 -35.88 17.41 -15.85
CA LYS A 722 -36.72 16.47 -15.11
C LYS A 722 -35.89 15.58 -14.20
N ARG A 723 -34.81 14.99 -14.73
CA ARG A 723 -33.91 14.12 -13.98
C ARG A 723 -33.18 14.84 -12.85
N TRP A 724 -32.66 16.04 -13.12
CA TRP A 724 -32.06 16.87 -12.09
C TRP A 724 -33.03 17.19 -10.95
N LEU A 725 -34.28 17.49 -11.29
CA LEU A 725 -35.33 17.81 -10.31
C LEU A 725 -35.72 16.59 -9.47
N GLU A 726 -35.86 15.40 -10.08
CA GLU A 726 -36.12 14.14 -9.37
C GLU A 726 -35.03 13.83 -8.35
N GLU A 727 -33.76 13.91 -8.77
CA GLU A 727 -32.61 13.67 -7.88
C GLU A 727 -32.53 14.71 -6.76
N THR A 728 -32.78 15.97 -7.09
CA THR A 728 -32.77 17.07 -6.13
C THR A 728 -33.84 16.89 -5.05
N LYS A 729 -35.07 16.50 -5.43
CA LYS A 729 -36.14 16.17 -4.49
C LYS A 729 -35.77 14.98 -3.60
N LYS A 730 -35.14 13.95 -4.17
CA LYS A 730 -34.68 12.78 -3.42
C LYS A 730 -33.65 13.17 -2.34
N VAL A 731 -32.64 13.98 -2.70
CA VAL A 731 -31.64 14.47 -1.75
C VAL A 731 -32.28 15.27 -0.62
N PHE A 732 -33.27 16.13 -0.91
CA PHE A 732 -33.98 16.89 0.13
C PHE A 732 -34.77 15.98 1.09
N LEU A 733 -35.35 14.87 0.60
CA LEU A 733 -36.03 13.89 1.47
C LEU A 733 -35.05 13.21 2.43
N GLU A 734 -33.81 13.00 2.01
CA GLU A 734 -32.74 12.43 2.84
C GLU A 734 -32.09 13.47 3.77
N ARG A 735 -32.04 14.74 3.33
CA ARG A 735 -31.41 15.88 4.00
C ARG A 735 -32.26 17.13 3.89
N ASN A 736 -33.19 17.28 4.85
CA ASN A 736 -34.14 18.38 4.89
C ASN A 736 -33.51 19.75 5.22
N ASP A 737 -32.26 19.76 5.65
CA ASP A 737 -31.45 20.96 5.87
C ASP A 737 -31.02 21.62 4.56
N LEU A 738 -30.93 20.85 3.47
CA LEU A 738 -30.56 21.32 2.13
C LEU A 738 -31.78 21.81 1.37
N ASP A 739 -32.19 23.05 1.59
CA ASP A 739 -33.44 23.58 1.04
C ASP A 739 -33.27 24.51 -0.19
N LEU A 740 -32.04 24.86 -0.56
CA LEU A 740 -31.75 25.67 -1.74
C LEU A 740 -30.91 24.88 -2.74
N HIS A 741 -31.49 24.52 -3.89
CA HIS A 741 -30.79 23.77 -4.93
C HIS A 741 -30.59 24.62 -6.17
N ILE A 742 -29.32 24.77 -6.56
CA ILE A 742 -28.90 25.57 -7.70
C ILE A 742 -28.03 24.72 -8.62
N HIS A 743 -28.27 24.74 -9.93
CA HIS A 743 -27.42 24.06 -10.89
C HIS A 743 -27.12 24.95 -12.08
N MET A 744 -25.85 25.21 -12.35
CA MET A 744 -25.44 26.05 -13.46
C MET A 744 -25.08 25.24 -14.69
N ILE A 745 -25.59 25.63 -15.85
CA ILE A 745 -25.17 25.14 -17.16
C ILE A 745 -24.43 26.27 -17.86
N SER A 746 -23.15 26.05 -18.17
CA SER A 746 -22.29 27.04 -18.82
C SER A 746 -21.67 26.54 -20.09
N THR A 747 -21.44 27.46 -21.02
CA THR A 747 -20.74 27.17 -22.26
C THR A 747 -19.26 27.44 -22.12
N ILE A 748 -18.44 26.43 -22.41
CA ILE A 748 -16.99 26.56 -22.46
C ILE A 748 -16.48 26.55 -23.91
N ARG A 749 -15.39 27.28 -24.14
CA ARG A 749 -14.75 27.40 -25.46
C ARG A 749 -14.18 26.07 -25.91
N GLY A 750 -14.30 25.77 -27.20
CA GLY A 750 -13.60 24.63 -27.80
C GLY A 750 -12.10 24.90 -27.95
N ALA A 751 -11.27 23.85 -28.08
CA ALA A 751 -9.82 24.00 -28.17
C ALA A 751 -9.38 24.92 -29.35
N LYS A 752 -10.09 24.85 -30.48
CA LYS A 752 -9.80 25.71 -31.64
C LYS A 752 -10.10 27.20 -31.33
N GLU A 753 -11.18 27.48 -30.62
CA GLU A 753 -11.58 28.85 -30.26
C GLU A 753 -10.59 29.47 -29.26
N VAL A 754 -10.05 28.66 -28.34
CA VAL A 754 -8.96 29.08 -27.45
C VAL A 754 -7.70 29.42 -28.25
N PHE A 755 -7.29 28.54 -29.16
CA PHE A 755 -6.08 28.73 -29.98
C PHE A 755 -6.15 29.96 -30.89
N GLU A 756 -7.30 30.19 -31.53
CA GLU A 756 -7.50 31.33 -32.43
C GLU A 756 -7.74 32.65 -31.66
N ALA A 757 -7.95 32.57 -30.33
CA ALA A 757 -8.44 33.67 -29.50
C ALA A 757 -9.68 34.38 -30.08
N SER A 758 -10.50 33.64 -30.83
CA SER A 758 -11.72 34.16 -31.42
C SER A 758 -12.86 34.05 -30.41
N PHE A 759 -13.31 35.17 -29.85
CA PHE A 759 -14.55 35.17 -29.06
C PHE A 759 -15.75 35.19 -30.02
N LYS A 760 -16.36 34.03 -30.24
CA LYS A 760 -17.66 33.99 -30.92
C LYS A 760 -18.72 34.44 -29.93
N LYS A 761 -19.47 35.49 -30.28
CA LYS A 761 -20.77 35.74 -29.63
C LYS A 761 -21.65 34.53 -29.91
N TYR A 762 -21.85 33.70 -28.90
CA TYR A 762 -22.75 32.55 -29.00
C TYR A 762 -24.20 33.03 -29.06
N LEU A 763 -25.00 32.45 -29.97
CA LEU A 763 -26.41 32.81 -30.15
C LEU A 763 -27.30 32.24 -29.04
N HIS A 764 -26.86 31.17 -28.38
CA HIS A 764 -27.60 30.55 -27.27
C HIS A 764 -27.29 31.24 -25.93
N LYS A 765 -28.08 30.89 -24.92
CA LYS A 765 -27.98 31.40 -23.54
C LYS A 765 -27.54 30.27 -22.61
N ASP A 766 -26.74 30.61 -21.61
CA ASP A 766 -26.41 29.73 -20.48
C ASP A 766 -27.53 29.80 -19.42
N GLU A 767 -27.55 28.85 -18.48
CA GLU A 767 -28.69 28.64 -17.59
C GLU A 767 -28.30 28.48 -16.11
N ILE A 768 -29.12 29.01 -15.21
CA ILE A 768 -29.11 28.67 -13.77
C ILE A 768 -30.45 28.05 -13.42
N TRP A 769 -30.45 26.77 -13.05
CA TRP A 769 -31.63 26.04 -12.60
C TRP A 769 -31.76 26.17 -11.09
N ILE A 770 -32.96 26.50 -10.61
CA ILE A 770 -33.22 26.76 -9.20
C ILE A 770 -34.46 25.97 -8.77
N TRP A 771 -34.31 25.23 -7.67
CA TRP A 771 -35.41 24.55 -7.00
C TRP A 771 -35.33 24.77 -5.49
N ILE A 772 -36.51 24.92 -4.88
CA ILE A 772 -36.72 24.97 -3.43
C ILE A 772 -37.94 24.13 -3.04
N PRO A 773 -37.97 23.52 -1.83
CA PRO A 773 -39.16 22.91 -1.27
C PRO A 773 -40.18 23.97 -0.81
N TYR A 774 -41.43 23.55 -0.60
CA TYR A 774 -42.51 24.42 -0.14
C TYR A 774 -42.48 24.64 1.38
N ASN A 775 -41.51 25.40 1.87
CA ASN A 775 -41.49 25.86 3.26
C ASN A 775 -40.98 27.32 3.34
N GLU A 776 -41.21 28.00 4.46
CA GLU A 776 -40.82 29.41 4.62
C GLU A 776 -39.30 29.62 4.64
N ILE A 777 -38.54 28.68 5.22
CA ILE A 777 -37.08 28.78 5.34
C ILE A 777 -36.43 28.83 3.94
N ALA A 778 -36.82 27.93 3.05
CA ALA A 778 -36.31 27.87 1.69
C ALA A 778 -36.64 29.13 0.89
N ARG A 779 -37.82 29.73 1.13
CA ARG A 779 -38.21 31.01 0.53
C ARG A 779 -37.29 32.14 1.00
N ILE A 780 -36.97 32.19 2.29
CA ILE A 780 -36.04 33.18 2.86
C ILE A 780 -34.64 32.99 2.28
N HIS A 781 -34.15 31.75 2.21
CA HIS A 781 -32.85 31.43 1.64
C HIS A 781 -32.74 31.82 0.16
N LEU A 782 -33.77 31.53 -0.64
CA LEU A 782 -33.81 31.95 -2.04
C LEU A 782 -33.86 33.48 -2.18
N LYS A 783 -34.67 34.18 -1.36
CA LYS A 783 -34.72 35.65 -1.36
C LYS A 783 -33.36 36.28 -1.04
N LYS A 784 -32.67 35.77 0.00
CA LYS A 784 -31.32 36.21 0.38
C LYS A 784 -30.35 36.03 -0.79
N PHE A 785 -30.33 34.82 -1.38
CA PHE A 785 -29.49 34.53 -2.53
C PHE A 785 -29.75 35.48 -3.71
N LEU A 786 -31.00 35.61 -4.13
CA LEU A 786 -31.36 36.43 -5.30
C LEU A 786 -31.02 37.91 -5.10
N LYS A 787 -31.27 38.48 -3.91
CA LYS A 787 -30.91 39.87 -3.60
C LYS A 787 -29.41 40.12 -3.72
N SER A 788 -28.60 39.22 -3.16
CA SER A 788 -27.14 39.36 -3.18
C SER A 788 -26.54 39.05 -4.55
N PHE A 789 -27.08 38.06 -5.27
CA PHE A 789 -26.57 37.65 -6.58
C PHE A 789 -26.98 38.61 -7.70
N TRP A 790 -28.09 39.34 -7.53
CA TRP A 790 -28.62 40.30 -8.50
C TRP A 790 -27.59 41.33 -8.98
N GLU A 791 -26.83 41.91 -8.05
CA GLU A 791 -25.87 42.98 -8.37
C GLU A 791 -24.78 42.50 -9.33
N VAL A 792 -24.40 41.23 -9.25
CA VAL A 792 -23.42 40.63 -10.15
C VAL A 792 -24.04 40.34 -11.50
N LEU A 793 -25.23 39.74 -11.50
CA LEU A 793 -25.90 39.31 -12.73
C LEU A 793 -26.25 40.50 -13.63
N SER A 794 -26.79 41.57 -13.03
CA SER A 794 -27.15 42.81 -13.73
C SER A 794 -25.95 43.57 -14.30
N LYS A 795 -24.78 43.53 -13.64
CA LYS A 795 -23.52 44.05 -14.19
C LYS A 795 -22.95 43.17 -15.31
N ALA A 796 -23.25 41.86 -15.31
CA ALA A 796 -22.66 40.90 -16.23
C ALA A 796 -23.41 40.78 -17.58
N ASP A 797 -24.73 40.77 -17.55
CA ASP A 797 -25.61 40.73 -18.73
C ASP A 797 -26.81 41.66 -18.52
N GLU A 798 -27.06 42.57 -19.45
CA GLU A 798 -28.24 43.45 -19.43
C GLU A 798 -29.48 42.76 -20.01
N ASN A 799 -29.31 41.61 -20.68
CA ASN A 799 -30.34 40.90 -21.44
C ASN A 799 -30.62 39.48 -20.90
N PHE A 800 -30.52 39.27 -19.58
CA PHE A 800 -30.98 38.02 -18.97
C PHE A 800 -32.50 38.04 -18.74
N TYR A 801 -33.09 36.86 -18.61
CA TYR A 801 -34.52 36.69 -18.32
C TYR A 801 -34.75 35.44 -17.51
N VAL A 802 -35.94 35.33 -16.91
CA VAL A 802 -36.29 34.18 -16.05
C VAL A 802 -37.50 33.44 -16.61
N GLU A 803 -37.39 32.12 -16.69
CA GLU A 803 -38.53 31.24 -16.93
C GLU A 803 -38.94 30.55 -15.63
N ILE A 804 -40.22 30.60 -15.30
CA ILE A 804 -40.78 29.94 -14.11
C ILE A 804 -41.72 28.84 -14.58
N TYR A 805 -41.49 27.63 -14.09
CA TYR A 805 -42.21 26.41 -14.42
C TYR A 805 -42.97 25.89 -13.19
N GLY A 806 -44.07 25.16 -13.41
CA GLY A 806 -44.86 24.50 -12.35
C GLY A 806 -46.25 25.07 -12.14
N MET A 807 -47.14 24.29 -11.51
CA MET A 807 -48.48 24.72 -11.12
C MET A 807 -48.46 25.81 -10.03
N ASP A 808 -47.45 25.81 -9.15
CA ASP A 808 -47.30 26.82 -8.09
C ASP A 808 -46.33 27.95 -8.47
N TYR A 809 -46.25 28.29 -9.76
CA TYR A 809 -45.35 29.33 -10.28
C TYR A 809 -45.51 30.66 -9.53
N LYS A 810 -46.71 30.97 -9.01
CA LYS A 810 -47.01 32.21 -8.27
C LYS A 810 -46.09 32.44 -7.07
N ILE A 811 -45.66 31.39 -6.38
CA ILE A 811 -44.77 31.51 -5.22
C ILE A 811 -43.37 31.96 -5.67
N LEU A 812 -42.80 31.26 -6.65
CA LEU A 812 -41.50 31.62 -7.23
C LEU A 812 -41.58 32.99 -7.91
N GLU A 813 -42.66 33.28 -8.62
CA GLU A 813 -42.90 34.58 -9.26
C GLU A 813 -42.90 35.71 -8.23
N ASN A 814 -43.61 35.56 -7.11
CA ASN A 814 -43.62 36.53 -6.01
C ASN A 814 -42.23 36.73 -5.41
N ILE A 815 -41.46 35.64 -5.22
CA ILE A 815 -40.08 35.73 -4.72
C ILE A 815 -39.21 36.54 -5.69
N PHE A 816 -39.23 36.19 -6.98
CA PHE A 816 -38.46 36.88 -8.00
C PHE A 816 -38.94 38.33 -8.22
N ASN A 817 -40.24 38.64 -8.05
CA ASN A 817 -40.79 40.01 -8.05
C ASN A 817 -40.24 40.83 -6.88
N SER A 818 -40.15 40.22 -5.69
CA SER A 818 -39.68 40.91 -4.48
C SER A 818 -38.16 41.14 -4.42
N CYS A 819 -37.39 40.48 -5.28
CA CYS A 819 -35.91 40.49 -5.21
C CYS A 819 -35.22 41.07 -6.44
N LEU A 820 -35.89 41.15 -7.60
CA LEU A 820 -35.27 41.56 -8.87
C LEU A 820 -36.05 42.76 -9.44
N TYR A 821 -35.32 43.80 -9.86
CA TYR A 821 -35.87 44.95 -10.60
C TYR A 821 -36.51 44.44 -11.91
N PRO A 822 -37.50 45.12 -12.54
CA PRO A 822 -38.25 44.61 -13.69
C PRO A 822 -37.38 43.90 -14.75
N ILE A 823 -37.49 42.58 -14.78
CA ILE A 823 -36.87 41.68 -15.74
C ILE A 823 -37.94 40.99 -16.56
N LYS A 824 -37.60 40.62 -17.79
CA LYS A 824 -38.47 39.80 -18.63
C LYS A 824 -38.70 38.44 -17.95
N LYS A 825 -39.96 38.10 -17.69
CA LYS A 825 -40.37 36.82 -17.09
C LYS A 825 -41.28 36.08 -18.04
N ILE A 826 -41.09 34.77 -18.15
CA ILE A 826 -41.92 33.90 -18.97
C ILE A 826 -42.43 32.78 -18.07
N VAL A 827 -43.72 32.81 -17.76
CA VAL A 827 -44.38 31.73 -17.03
C VAL A 827 -44.75 30.63 -18.02
N LYS A 828 -44.32 29.40 -17.75
CA LYS A 828 -44.67 28.22 -18.55
C LYS A 828 -45.41 27.22 -17.68
N ASN A 829 -46.69 27.01 -17.97
CA ASN A 829 -47.51 26.03 -17.29
C ASN A 829 -47.06 24.62 -17.72
N LYS A 830 -46.20 23.99 -16.93
CA LYS A 830 -45.63 22.64 -17.14
C LYS A 830 -45.56 21.93 -15.80
N ASP A 831 -45.54 20.60 -15.81
CA ASP A 831 -45.60 19.72 -14.62
C ASP A 831 -44.39 19.79 -13.66
N MET A 832 -43.40 20.65 -13.90
CA MET A 832 -42.13 20.66 -13.16
C MET A 832 -41.89 22.00 -12.44
N PRO A 833 -42.12 22.12 -11.12
CA PRO A 833 -41.90 23.36 -10.39
C PRO A 833 -40.42 23.66 -10.25
N HIS A 834 -39.90 24.66 -10.99
CA HIS A 834 -38.52 25.17 -10.89
C HIS A 834 -38.41 26.52 -11.61
N ALA A 835 -37.35 27.29 -11.31
CA ALA A 835 -37.02 28.52 -12.03
C ALA A 835 -35.73 28.35 -12.83
N VAL A 836 -35.64 29.04 -13.97
CA VAL A 836 -34.44 29.05 -14.82
C VAL A 836 -34.08 30.47 -15.19
N ILE A 837 -32.87 30.90 -14.82
CA ILE A 837 -32.30 32.18 -15.23
C ILE A 837 -31.48 31.94 -16.50
N TYR A 838 -31.78 32.69 -17.57
CA TYR A 838 -31.06 32.63 -18.85
C TYR A 838 -30.21 33.87 -19.04
N PHE A 839 -28.93 33.71 -19.33
CA PHE A 839 -27.97 34.82 -19.53
C PHE A 839 -27.04 34.51 -20.71
N GLN A 840 -26.34 35.51 -21.24
CA GLN A 840 -25.46 35.37 -22.39
C GLN A 840 -24.41 34.28 -22.17
N ALA A 841 -24.30 33.35 -23.11
CA ALA A 841 -23.40 32.23 -22.97
C ALA A 841 -21.93 32.68 -22.86
N GLY A 842 -21.21 32.08 -21.91
CA GLY A 842 -19.81 32.41 -21.60
C GLY A 842 -19.60 33.74 -20.87
N LYS A 843 -20.64 34.48 -20.48
CA LYS A 843 -20.52 35.71 -19.67
C LYS A 843 -20.24 35.43 -18.20
N ILE A 844 -21.05 34.56 -17.60
CA ILE A 844 -20.79 34.08 -16.24
C ILE A 844 -20.03 32.78 -16.40
N ASN A 845 -18.76 32.81 -16.04
CA ASN A 845 -17.93 31.63 -16.04
C ASN A 845 -18.36 30.81 -14.81
N SER A 846 -19.44 30.03 -14.96
CA SER A 846 -20.27 29.41 -13.90
C SER A 846 -19.49 28.53 -12.93
N ARG A 847 -18.67 29.17 -12.10
CA ARG A 847 -17.91 28.59 -11.01
C ARG A 847 -18.76 28.64 -9.77
N LYS A 848 -18.75 27.56 -8.99
CA LYS A 848 -19.40 27.55 -7.66
C LYS A 848 -18.98 28.76 -6.83
N THR A 849 -17.70 29.15 -6.87
CA THR A 849 -17.16 30.33 -6.17
C THR A 849 -17.74 31.67 -6.62
N MET A 850 -18.38 31.77 -7.80
CA MET A 850 -19.10 32.99 -8.20
C MET A 850 -20.52 33.06 -7.63
N ILE A 851 -21.05 31.94 -7.13
CA ILE A 851 -22.35 31.87 -6.46
C ILE A 851 -22.16 31.81 -4.93
N SER A 852 -21.14 31.09 -4.44
CA SER A 852 -20.88 30.84 -3.02
C SER A 852 -20.91 32.08 -2.12
N PRO A 853 -20.31 33.23 -2.50
CA PRO A 853 -20.34 34.44 -1.66
C PRO A 853 -21.75 34.98 -1.43
N TYR A 854 -22.68 34.67 -2.33
CA TYR A 854 -24.06 35.15 -2.32
C TYR A 854 -25.03 34.14 -1.72
N LEU A 855 -24.57 32.94 -1.38
CA LEU A 855 -25.43 31.94 -0.72
C LEU A 855 -25.72 32.37 0.71
N PRO A 856 -26.93 32.07 1.24
CA PRO A 856 -27.24 32.32 2.64
C PRO A 856 -26.26 31.56 3.54
N LYS A 857 -25.81 32.20 4.62
CA LYS A 857 -25.08 31.56 5.71
C LYS A 857 -26.07 31.30 6.84
N LEU A 858 -26.11 30.06 7.33
CA LEU A 858 -26.70 29.79 8.63
C LEU A 858 -25.78 30.46 9.66
N ILE A 859 -26.33 31.42 10.41
CA ILE A 859 -25.65 31.97 11.58
C ILE A 859 -25.83 30.89 12.65
N ASP A 860 -24.72 30.35 13.16
CA ASP A 860 -24.74 29.42 14.31
C ASP A 860 -25.35 30.10 15.54
#